data_AF-A0A679CAG9-F1
#
_entry.id   AF-A0A679CAG9-F1
#
_cell.length_a   1.000
_cell.length_b   1.000
_cell.length_c   1.000
_cell.angle_alpha   90.00
_cell.angle_beta   90.00
_cell.angle_gamma   90.00
#
_symmetry.space_group_name_H-M   'P 1'
#
loop_
_entity.id
_entity.type
_entity.pdbx_description
1 polymer ?
#
loop_
_entity_poly.entity_id
_entity_poly.type
_entity_poly.pdbx_seq_one_letter_code
_entity_poly.pdbx_strand_id
1 'polypeptide(L)'
;MFERFTEKAIKVIMLAQEEARRLGHNFVGTEQILLGLVGEGTGIAAKVLKSMGMNLKEARIEVEKIIGRGSGFVAVEIPFTPRAKRVLELSLEEARQLGHNYIGTEHLLLGLIREGEGVAARVLENLALDLTKIRTQVIRLLGDASEATASTTQPKGKTPTLEEFGSNLTQKAAEGKLDPVIGRQKEIERVIQILGRRTKNNPILIGEPGVGKTAIAEGLAQRITNRDVPDILEDKRVVTLDIGLLVAGTKYRGEFEERLKKIIDEIRVANNVILVIDEVHTLIGAGAAEGAIDAANILKPALARGEMQCIGATTLEEYRKHIEKDPALERRFQPVVVGEPSVEETIEILYGLRDRYEKHHKLVISDEALTAAAKFADQYIADRFLPDKAIDLIDEAGSRVRLLHSQLPPAARELDKELREILKQKDEAVRGQDFEAAGQLRDREMEVKAQIAAIAQNKKSEHEPSKDVSVVTEEDIAQIVAAWTGIPVNKMTRSESEKLLQMEETLHGRIIGQDEAVVAVSRAIRRARVGLKNPNRPIASFIFSGPTGVGKTELTKALASYFFGSEEAMIRLDMSEYMERHTVSKLIGSPPGYVGYNEGGQLTEAVRRRPYTVVLFDEIEKGHPDVFNLLLQILEDGRLTDSKGRTVDFKNTLLILTSNVGSKVIEKGGGGLGFELSENAADTHYGRIKALVNEELKQYFRPEFLNRLDEIIVFRQLTKDEVGEIAEIMLKEVFTRISEKGIQLEVTARFKSHLIDEGYNPVYGARPLRRAVMRLLEDTLSEEFLSEKIKEGDTAVVDVDSAGKVQVLLGERLELVTDV
;
A
#
# COMPACT_ATOMS: atom_id res chain seq x y z
N MET A 1 3.58 0.78 -36.32
CA MET A 1 5.03 0.98 -36.06
C MET A 1 5.45 2.45 -36.20
N PHE A 2 4.94 3.21 -37.18
CA PHE A 2 5.41 4.58 -37.47
C PHE A 2 4.65 5.74 -36.80
N GLU A 3 3.71 5.50 -35.88
CA GLU A 3 2.88 6.57 -35.26
C GLU A 3 3.68 7.65 -34.51
N ARG A 4 4.90 7.32 -34.06
CA ARG A 4 5.78 8.26 -33.34
C ARG A 4 6.83 8.92 -34.24
N PHE A 5 6.86 8.63 -35.54
CA PHE A 5 7.87 9.18 -36.45
C PHE A 5 7.43 10.54 -36.96
N THR A 6 8.36 11.50 -37.01
CA THR A 6 8.13 12.78 -37.69
C THR A 6 7.98 12.58 -39.20
N GLU A 7 7.31 13.49 -39.90
CA GLU A 7 7.17 13.44 -41.36
C GLU A 7 8.52 13.29 -42.08
N LYS A 8 9.57 13.95 -41.58
CA LYS A 8 10.93 13.85 -42.13
C LYS A 8 11.54 12.48 -41.87
N ALA A 9 11.34 11.88 -40.70
CA ALA A 9 11.81 10.53 -40.40
C ALA A 9 11.07 9.48 -41.26
N ILE A 10 9.77 9.65 -41.50
CA ILE A 10 9.00 8.79 -42.42
C ILE A 10 9.57 8.92 -43.85
N LYS A 11 9.86 10.15 -44.29
CA LYS A 11 10.47 10.40 -45.60
C LYS A 11 11.84 9.73 -45.75
N VAL A 12 12.68 9.72 -44.72
CA VAL A 12 13.96 8.98 -44.71
C VAL A 12 13.75 7.49 -44.98
N ILE A 13 12.74 6.89 -44.35
CA ILE A 13 12.43 5.46 -44.52
C ILE A 13 11.90 5.18 -45.94
N MET A 14 11.06 6.05 -46.49
CA MET A 14 10.60 5.94 -47.88
C MET A 14 11.78 6.03 -48.87
N LEU A 15 12.70 6.97 -48.66
CA LEU A 15 13.91 7.10 -49.47
C LEU A 15 14.82 5.88 -49.35
N ALA A 16 14.93 5.28 -48.15
CA ALA A 16 15.68 4.03 -47.97
C ALA A 16 15.08 2.88 -48.79
N GLN A 17 13.75 2.77 -48.86
CA GLN A 17 13.08 1.78 -49.71
C GLN A 17 13.30 2.07 -51.21
N GLU A 18 13.29 3.33 -51.62
CA GLU A 18 13.61 3.72 -53.01
C GLU A 18 15.07 3.40 -53.39
N GLU A 19 16.02 3.61 -52.47
CA GLU A 19 17.42 3.25 -52.66
C GLU A 19 17.60 1.73 -52.78
N ALA A 20 16.87 0.95 -51.97
CA ALA A 20 16.83 -0.51 -52.11
C ALA A 20 16.31 -0.93 -53.50
N ARG A 21 15.23 -0.30 -54.00
CA ARG A 21 14.72 -0.54 -55.36
C ARG A 21 15.74 -0.20 -56.44
N ARG A 22 16.40 0.96 -56.33
CA ARG A 22 17.40 1.38 -57.33
C ARG A 22 18.56 0.40 -57.41
N LEU A 23 19.02 -0.10 -56.27
CA LEU A 23 20.12 -1.07 -56.20
C LEU A 23 19.69 -2.49 -56.52
N GLY A 24 18.38 -2.77 -56.68
CA GLY A 24 17.85 -4.10 -56.94
C GLY A 24 17.92 -5.03 -55.72
N HIS A 25 17.91 -4.46 -54.50
CA HIS A 25 17.93 -5.21 -53.25
C HIS A 25 16.52 -5.49 -52.74
N ASN A 26 16.30 -6.71 -52.26
CA ASN A 26 14.98 -7.19 -51.84
C ASN A 26 14.70 -6.93 -50.35
N PHE A 27 15.60 -6.18 -49.69
CA PHE A 27 15.50 -5.82 -48.28
C PHE A 27 16.12 -4.44 -48.03
N VAL A 28 15.66 -3.77 -46.97
CA VAL A 28 16.25 -2.50 -46.47
C VAL A 28 17.24 -2.83 -45.34
N GLY A 29 18.52 -2.60 -45.62
CA GLY A 29 19.64 -2.66 -44.70
C GLY A 29 19.96 -1.31 -44.05
N THR A 30 20.97 -1.32 -43.18
CA THR A 30 21.47 -0.12 -42.49
C THR A 30 21.95 0.96 -43.47
N GLU A 31 22.53 0.53 -44.58
CA GLU A 31 23.11 1.37 -45.61
C GLU A 31 22.06 2.12 -46.42
N GLN A 32 20.89 1.52 -46.68
CA GLN A 32 19.81 2.23 -47.34
C GLN A 32 19.17 3.24 -46.39
N ILE A 33 19.13 2.96 -45.08
CA ILE A 33 18.73 3.96 -44.07
C ILE A 33 19.72 5.14 -44.06
N LEU A 34 21.02 4.88 -44.12
CA LEU A 34 22.04 5.93 -44.25
C LEU A 34 21.84 6.77 -45.52
N LEU A 35 21.63 6.12 -46.66
CA LEU A 35 21.35 6.82 -47.93
C LEU A 35 20.05 7.64 -47.86
N GLY A 36 19.02 7.12 -47.19
CA GLY A 36 17.78 7.85 -46.92
C GLY A 36 17.98 9.09 -46.05
N LEU A 37 18.84 9.00 -45.02
CA LEU A 37 19.19 10.12 -44.14
C LEU A 37 19.91 11.23 -44.91
N VAL A 38 20.86 10.87 -45.78
CA VAL A 38 21.57 11.84 -46.63
C VAL A 38 20.64 12.41 -47.72
N GLY A 39 19.76 11.57 -48.27
CA GLY A 39 18.84 11.92 -49.36
C GLY A 39 17.70 12.86 -48.95
N GLU A 40 17.28 12.84 -47.68
CA GLU A 40 16.23 13.74 -47.19
C GLU A 40 16.68 15.21 -47.21
N GLY A 41 17.97 15.46 -46.98
CA GLY A 41 18.66 16.73 -47.28
C GLY A 41 18.35 17.92 -46.36
N THR A 42 17.22 17.96 -45.65
CA THR A 42 16.77 19.12 -44.86
C THR A 42 16.79 18.91 -43.34
N GLY A 43 16.82 17.65 -42.91
CA GLY A 43 16.81 17.18 -41.55
C GLY A 43 18.16 17.38 -40.85
N ILE A 44 18.14 17.26 -39.53
CA ILE A 44 19.32 17.49 -38.69
C ILE A 44 20.42 16.47 -39.05
N ALA A 45 20.06 15.20 -39.25
CA ALA A 45 20.99 14.17 -39.68
C ALA A 45 21.65 14.49 -41.03
N ALA A 46 20.87 14.91 -42.02
CA ALA A 46 21.38 15.29 -43.34
C ALA A 46 22.34 16.48 -43.25
N LYS A 47 22.01 17.50 -42.45
CA LYS A 47 22.85 18.68 -42.21
C LYS A 47 24.18 18.30 -41.55
N VAL A 48 24.16 17.42 -40.55
CA VAL A 48 25.37 16.94 -39.88
C VAL A 48 26.26 16.18 -40.86
N LEU A 49 25.71 15.18 -41.55
CA LEU A 49 26.47 14.36 -42.51
C LEU A 49 27.07 15.24 -43.62
N LYS A 50 26.31 16.21 -44.14
CA LYS A 50 26.79 17.17 -45.14
C LYS A 50 27.88 18.09 -44.59
N SER A 51 27.76 18.58 -43.35
CA SER A 51 28.77 19.42 -42.71
C SER A 51 30.10 18.69 -42.48
N MET A 52 30.05 17.37 -42.39
CA MET A 52 31.24 16.51 -42.29
C MET A 52 31.76 16.06 -43.66
N GLY A 53 31.23 16.59 -44.76
CA GLY A 53 31.73 16.32 -46.11
C GLY A 53 31.06 15.14 -46.82
N MET A 54 30.02 14.52 -46.26
CA MET A 54 29.32 13.43 -46.95
C MET A 54 28.35 13.96 -48.01
N ASN A 55 28.59 13.59 -49.26
CA ASN A 55 27.67 13.81 -50.37
C ASN A 55 26.88 12.53 -50.71
N LEU A 56 25.62 12.68 -51.11
CA LEU A 56 24.76 11.55 -51.51
C LEU A 56 25.37 10.71 -52.64
N LYS A 57 26.05 11.36 -53.60
CA LYS A 57 26.70 10.67 -54.73
C LYS A 57 27.84 9.77 -54.27
N GLU A 58 28.68 10.26 -53.36
CA GLU A 58 29.82 9.51 -52.81
C GLU A 58 29.36 8.36 -51.93
N ALA A 59 28.37 8.60 -51.05
CA ALA A 59 27.78 7.57 -50.21
C ALA A 59 27.16 6.43 -51.05
N ARG A 60 26.50 6.74 -52.18
CA ARG A 60 25.97 5.72 -53.10
C ARG A 60 27.07 4.87 -53.74
N ILE A 61 28.17 5.50 -54.16
CA ILE A 61 29.31 4.78 -54.76
C ILE A 61 29.93 3.82 -53.75
N GLU A 62 30.11 4.25 -52.49
CA GLU A 62 30.67 3.38 -51.45
C GLU A 62 29.73 2.24 -51.06
N VAL A 63 28.42 2.50 -50.98
CA VAL A 63 27.42 1.44 -50.75
C VAL A 63 27.42 0.43 -51.90
N GLU A 64 27.47 0.89 -53.16
CA GLU A 64 27.55 0.02 -54.34
C GLU A 64 28.85 -0.81 -54.37
N LYS A 65 29.98 -0.26 -53.90
CA LYS A 65 31.24 -1.02 -53.79
C LYS A 65 31.17 -2.13 -52.75
N ILE A 66 30.50 -1.91 -51.62
CA ILE A 66 30.46 -2.88 -50.51
C ILE A 66 29.46 -4.00 -50.76
N ILE A 67 28.28 -3.70 -51.31
CA ILE A 67 27.19 -4.69 -51.45
C ILE A 67 26.96 -5.12 -52.91
N GLY A 68 27.37 -4.32 -53.89
CA GLY A 68 27.08 -4.56 -55.30
C GLY A 68 25.65 -4.16 -55.69
N ARG A 69 25.20 -4.61 -56.87
CA ARG A 69 23.80 -4.51 -57.32
C ARG A 69 23.11 -5.86 -57.15
N GLY A 70 21.88 -5.84 -56.66
CA GLY A 70 21.10 -7.05 -56.41
C GLY A 70 20.43 -7.65 -57.65
N SER A 71 19.71 -8.75 -57.44
CA SER A 71 19.15 -9.64 -58.47
C SER A 71 18.06 -9.05 -59.38
N GLY A 72 17.72 -7.77 -59.21
CA GLY A 72 16.79 -7.03 -60.09
C GLY A 72 15.30 -7.30 -59.88
N PHE A 73 14.91 -8.35 -59.16
CA PHE A 73 13.51 -8.66 -58.85
C PHE A 73 13.10 -8.07 -57.50
N VAL A 74 12.41 -6.92 -57.49
CA VAL A 74 12.03 -6.23 -56.25
C VAL A 74 10.53 -6.35 -55.99
N ALA A 75 10.15 -6.90 -54.83
CA ALA A 75 8.75 -7.04 -54.39
C ALA A 75 8.09 -5.66 -54.12
N VAL A 76 6.75 -5.62 -54.14
CA VAL A 76 5.97 -4.41 -53.85
C VAL A 76 6.24 -3.88 -52.44
N GLU A 77 6.43 -4.79 -51.48
CA GLU A 77 6.79 -4.49 -50.10
C GLU A 77 8.19 -5.02 -49.79
N ILE A 78 9.11 -4.12 -49.41
CA ILE A 78 10.51 -4.45 -49.14
C ILE A 78 10.73 -4.50 -47.62
N PRO A 79 10.97 -5.69 -47.03
CA PRO A 79 11.14 -5.82 -45.58
C PRO A 79 12.49 -5.25 -45.09
N PHE A 80 12.54 -4.85 -43.83
CA PHE A 80 13.78 -4.46 -43.16
C PHE A 80 14.57 -5.68 -42.69
N THR A 81 15.89 -5.64 -42.83
CA THR A 81 16.81 -6.62 -42.22
C THR A 81 16.77 -6.54 -40.68
N PRO A 82 17.15 -7.61 -39.94
CA PRO A 82 17.20 -7.58 -38.48
C PRO A 82 18.04 -6.41 -37.91
N ARG A 83 19.18 -6.10 -38.53
CA ARG A 83 20.03 -4.95 -38.15
C ARG A 83 19.34 -3.61 -38.42
N ALA A 84 18.64 -3.47 -39.54
CA ALA A 84 17.86 -2.27 -39.81
C ALA A 84 16.71 -2.08 -38.81
N LYS A 85 16.03 -3.17 -38.39
CA LYS A 85 15.04 -3.11 -37.32
C LYS A 85 15.66 -2.69 -35.99
N ARG A 86 16.87 -3.20 -35.67
CA ARG A 86 17.61 -2.81 -34.48
C ARG A 86 17.96 -1.33 -34.45
N VAL A 87 18.36 -0.75 -35.59
CA VAL A 87 18.57 0.70 -35.73
C VAL A 87 17.29 1.49 -35.41
N LEU A 88 16.11 1.03 -35.82
CA LEU A 88 14.84 1.69 -35.50
C LEU A 88 14.51 1.59 -34.00
N GLU A 89 14.76 0.44 -33.36
CA GLU A 89 14.61 0.29 -31.91
C GLU A 89 15.55 1.21 -31.13
N LEU A 90 16.83 1.26 -31.52
CA LEU A 90 17.82 2.15 -30.90
C LEU A 90 17.46 3.62 -31.11
N SER A 91 16.89 3.99 -32.26
CA SER A 91 16.41 5.36 -32.49
C SER A 91 15.28 5.75 -31.54
N LEU A 92 14.41 4.80 -31.15
CA LEU A 92 13.37 5.04 -30.17
C LEU A 92 13.94 5.20 -28.76
N GLU A 93 14.97 4.43 -28.40
CA GLU A 93 15.69 4.59 -27.13
C GLU A 93 16.39 5.95 -27.04
N GLU A 94 17.09 6.37 -28.09
CA GLU A 94 17.77 7.67 -28.14
C GLU A 94 16.76 8.83 -28.04
N ALA A 95 15.61 8.73 -28.72
CA ALA A 95 14.54 9.71 -28.58
C ALA A 95 14.05 9.83 -27.13
N ARG A 96 13.85 8.70 -26.44
CA ARG A 96 13.44 8.68 -25.02
C ARG A 96 14.53 9.22 -24.08
N GLN A 97 15.79 8.89 -24.32
CA GLN A 97 16.91 9.41 -23.53
C GLN A 97 17.04 10.93 -23.64
N LEU A 98 16.70 11.49 -24.80
CA LEU A 98 16.64 12.93 -25.04
C LEU A 98 15.32 13.57 -24.59
N GLY A 99 14.38 12.81 -24.01
CA GLY A 99 13.08 13.29 -23.56
C GLY A 99 12.09 13.61 -24.69
N HIS A 100 12.39 13.19 -25.94
CA HIS A 100 11.52 13.42 -27.09
C HIS A 100 10.45 12.32 -27.22
N ASN A 101 9.19 12.74 -27.32
CA ASN A 101 8.05 11.84 -27.55
C ASN A 101 7.88 11.41 -29.03
N TYR A 102 8.79 11.84 -29.91
CA TYR A 102 8.79 11.56 -31.34
C TYR A 102 10.17 11.08 -31.83
N ILE A 103 10.20 10.42 -32.99
CA ILE A 103 11.42 9.97 -33.68
C ILE A 103 11.69 10.89 -34.88
N GLY A 104 12.77 11.67 -34.78
CA GLY A 104 13.27 12.54 -35.83
C GLY A 104 14.43 11.91 -36.61
N THR A 105 14.93 12.65 -37.60
CA THR A 105 16.06 12.24 -38.45
C THR A 105 17.34 12.04 -37.64
N GLU A 106 17.54 12.86 -36.61
CA GLU A 106 18.63 12.85 -35.66
C GLU A 106 18.64 11.56 -34.83
N HIS A 107 17.49 11.10 -34.36
CA HIS A 107 17.38 9.86 -33.61
C HIS A 107 17.69 8.65 -34.49
N LEU A 108 17.29 8.67 -35.77
CA LEU A 108 17.64 7.64 -36.74
C LEU A 108 19.15 7.57 -36.98
N LEU A 109 19.82 8.72 -37.11
CA LEU A 109 21.28 8.76 -37.25
C LEU A 109 21.99 8.29 -35.97
N LEU A 110 21.52 8.70 -34.79
CA LEU A 110 22.07 8.25 -33.50
C LEU A 110 21.89 6.73 -33.31
N GLY A 111 20.73 6.18 -33.67
CA GLY A 111 20.47 4.74 -33.65
C GLY A 111 21.40 3.97 -34.59
N LEU A 112 21.69 4.53 -35.78
CA LEU A 112 22.60 3.94 -36.76
C LEU A 112 24.07 3.96 -36.28
N ILE A 113 24.49 5.03 -35.62
CA ILE A 113 25.82 5.14 -35.00
C ILE A 113 25.95 4.17 -33.81
N ARG A 114 24.90 4.06 -32.98
CA ARG A 114 24.91 3.23 -31.78
C ARG A 114 24.87 1.74 -32.10
N GLU A 115 24.22 1.35 -33.19
CA GLU A 115 24.32 -0.03 -33.67
C GLU A 115 25.78 -0.37 -33.98
N GLY A 116 26.55 0.59 -34.53
CA GLY A 116 28.02 0.56 -34.64
C GLY A 116 28.56 -0.52 -35.59
N GLU A 117 27.78 -1.54 -35.87
CA GLU A 117 28.12 -2.70 -36.65
C GLU A 117 27.13 -2.84 -37.82
N GLY A 118 27.61 -2.71 -39.04
CA GLY A 118 26.79 -2.85 -40.23
C GLY A 118 27.45 -2.21 -41.43
N VAL A 119 26.80 -2.31 -42.59
CA VAL A 119 27.35 -1.72 -43.81
C VAL A 119 27.35 -0.20 -43.71
N ALA A 120 26.37 0.40 -43.03
CA ALA A 120 26.36 1.85 -42.81
C ALA A 120 27.55 2.37 -41.99
N ALA A 121 27.95 1.64 -40.95
CA ALA A 121 29.13 1.98 -40.15
C ALA A 121 30.41 1.88 -41.00
N ARG A 122 30.55 0.80 -41.79
CA ARG A 122 31.67 0.65 -42.73
C ARG A 122 31.73 1.74 -43.80
N VAL A 123 30.58 2.18 -44.31
CA VAL A 123 30.49 3.30 -45.27
C VAL A 123 30.96 4.60 -44.62
N LEU A 124 30.56 4.86 -43.36
CA LEU A 124 31.01 6.03 -42.60
C LEU A 124 32.52 5.98 -42.35
N GLU A 125 33.07 4.82 -41.96
CA GLU A 125 34.50 4.61 -41.74
C GLU A 125 35.33 4.76 -43.03
N ASN A 126 34.88 4.18 -44.15
CA ASN A 126 35.57 4.30 -45.45
C ASN A 126 35.61 5.74 -45.97
N LEU A 127 34.62 6.56 -45.60
CA LEU A 127 34.59 7.99 -45.89
C LEU A 127 35.36 8.83 -44.85
N ALA A 128 36.15 8.17 -43.99
CA ALA A 128 36.96 8.77 -42.93
C ALA A 128 36.17 9.60 -41.91
N LEU A 129 34.90 9.23 -41.66
CA LEU A 129 34.04 9.89 -40.68
C LEU A 129 34.09 9.17 -39.35
N ASP A 130 34.41 9.93 -38.30
CA ASP A 130 34.45 9.44 -36.93
C ASP A 130 33.04 9.43 -36.32
N LEU A 131 32.54 8.24 -36.00
CA LEU A 131 31.24 7.99 -35.39
C LEU A 131 31.03 8.79 -34.09
N THR A 132 32.08 8.97 -33.28
CA THR A 132 31.99 9.73 -32.01
C THR A 132 31.83 11.22 -32.25
N LYS A 133 32.49 11.77 -33.29
CA LYS A 133 32.32 13.16 -33.70
C LYS A 133 30.92 13.42 -34.26
N ILE A 134 30.39 12.52 -35.08
CA ILE A 134 29.03 12.63 -35.62
C ILE A 134 28.03 12.71 -34.46
N ARG A 135 28.11 11.79 -33.47
CA ARG A 135 27.24 11.80 -32.30
C ARG A 135 27.31 13.12 -31.53
N THR A 136 28.52 13.61 -31.25
CA THR A 136 28.73 14.88 -30.53
C THR A 136 28.10 16.06 -31.26
N GLN A 137 28.23 16.11 -32.60
CA GLN A 137 27.71 17.20 -33.41
C GLN A 137 26.17 17.16 -33.56
N VAL A 138 25.58 15.96 -33.61
CA VAL A 138 24.11 15.80 -33.54
C VAL A 138 23.57 16.31 -32.21
N ILE A 139 24.19 15.92 -31.09
CA ILE A 139 23.79 16.37 -29.74
C ILE A 139 23.92 17.89 -29.60
N ARG A 140 25.00 18.48 -30.12
CA ARG A 140 25.22 19.93 -30.09
C ARG A 140 24.13 20.69 -30.87
N LEU A 141 23.81 20.26 -32.09
CA LEU A 141 22.76 20.90 -32.89
C LEU A 141 21.35 20.70 -32.29
N LEU A 142 21.13 19.60 -31.58
CA LEU A 142 19.92 19.37 -30.79
C LEU A 142 19.82 20.32 -29.60
N GLY A 143 20.94 20.57 -28.91
CA GLY A 143 21.02 21.57 -27.82
C GLY A 143 20.70 22.98 -28.32
N ASP A 144 21.29 23.40 -29.44
CA ASP A 144 21.02 24.72 -30.03
C ASP A 144 19.60 24.82 -30.63
N ALA A 145 19.04 23.73 -31.18
CA ALA A 145 17.67 23.72 -31.72
C ALA A 145 16.59 23.77 -30.63
N SER A 146 16.91 23.30 -29.41
CA SER A 146 16.04 23.43 -28.23
C SER A 146 15.97 24.87 -27.73
N GLU A 147 16.99 25.69 -27.99
CA GLU A 147 16.97 27.14 -27.74
C GLU A 147 16.24 27.93 -28.85
N ALA A 148 16.19 27.42 -30.08
CA ALA A 148 15.70 28.16 -31.24
C ALA A 148 14.16 28.16 -31.45
N THR A 149 13.39 27.39 -30.66
CA THR A 149 11.91 27.47 -30.64
C THR A 149 11.35 28.32 -29.49
N ALA A 150 12.23 28.89 -28.66
CA ALA A 150 11.86 29.86 -27.65
C ALA A 150 12.33 31.27 -28.06
N SER A 151 11.64 31.90 -29.01
CA SER A 151 11.83 33.34 -29.23
C SER A 151 10.56 34.05 -29.68
N THR A 152 9.73 34.44 -28.71
CA THR A 152 9.12 35.78 -28.67
C THR A 152 8.60 36.14 -27.28
N THR A 153 9.50 36.32 -26.31
CA THR A 153 9.30 37.31 -25.23
C THR A 153 10.63 37.65 -24.57
N GLN A 154 10.82 38.94 -24.26
CA GLN A 154 12.06 39.56 -23.82
C GLN A 154 12.64 39.05 -22.48
N PRO A 155 13.96 39.28 -22.23
CA PRO A 155 14.68 38.72 -21.09
C PRO A 155 14.55 39.59 -19.82
N LYS A 156 14.29 38.96 -18.66
CA LYS A 156 14.58 39.53 -17.34
C LYS A 156 15.10 38.43 -16.40
N GLY A 157 16.38 38.54 -16.03
CA GLY A 157 17.03 37.83 -14.92
C GLY A 157 17.33 36.36 -15.17
N LYS A 158 18.48 36.05 -15.78
CA LYS A 158 19.02 34.68 -15.81
C LYS A 158 19.33 34.25 -14.36
N THR A 159 18.68 33.19 -13.89
CA THR A 159 18.90 32.58 -12.57
C THR A 159 19.31 31.12 -12.76
N PRO A 160 20.53 30.86 -13.27
CA PRO A 160 20.94 29.53 -13.72
C PRO A 160 21.05 28.52 -12.59
N THR A 161 21.53 28.90 -11.40
CA THR A 161 21.61 27.95 -10.27
C THR A 161 20.23 27.69 -9.67
N LEU A 162 19.35 28.69 -9.62
CA LEU A 162 17.98 28.49 -9.16
C LEU A 162 17.17 27.58 -10.11
N GLU A 163 17.43 27.61 -11.43
CA GLU A 163 16.79 26.72 -12.40
C GLU A 163 17.31 25.28 -12.33
N GLU A 164 18.57 25.07 -11.92
CA GLU A 164 19.16 23.75 -11.72
C GLU A 164 18.59 23.05 -10.47
N PHE A 165 18.45 23.79 -9.37
CA PHE A 165 18.03 23.25 -8.06
C PHE A 165 16.57 23.54 -7.69
N GLY A 166 15.81 24.17 -8.58
CA GLY A 166 14.45 24.60 -8.30
C GLY A 166 13.48 24.34 -9.45
N SER A 167 12.19 24.29 -9.12
CA SER A 167 11.11 24.11 -10.10
C SER A 167 10.26 25.36 -10.20
N ASN A 168 10.15 25.93 -11.40
CA ASN A 168 9.34 27.11 -11.63
C ASN A 168 7.84 26.75 -11.72
N LEU A 169 7.10 27.03 -10.65
CA LEU A 169 5.65 26.79 -10.59
C LEU A 169 4.89 27.73 -11.53
N THR A 170 5.31 28.99 -11.66
CA THR A 170 4.65 29.95 -12.57
C THR A 170 4.74 29.50 -14.03
N GLN A 171 5.87 28.89 -14.43
CA GLN A 171 6.02 28.30 -15.76
C GLN A 171 5.12 27.06 -15.92
N LYS A 172 5.11 26.15 -14.95
CA LYS A 172 4.22 24.97 -14.97
C LYS A 172 2.74 25.39 -15.02
N ALA A 173 2.36 26.48 -14.36
CA ALA A 173 1.02 27.05 -14.41
C ALA A 173 0.69 27.56 -15.82
N ALA A 174 1.60 28.31 -16.45
CA ALA A 174 1.45 28.80 -17.82
C ALA A 174 1.36 27.67 -18.86
N GLU A 175 2.05 26.56 -18.62
CA GLU A 175 1.98 25.35 -19.46
C GLU A 175 0.74 24.47 -19.16
N GLY A 176 -0.09 24.83 -18.18
CA GLY A 176 -1.28 24.06 -17.79
C GLY A 176 -0.98 22.72 -17.09
N LYS A 177 0.22 22.56 -16.53
CA LYS A 177 0.67 21.32 -15.88
C LYS A 177 0.33 21.20 -14.40
N LEU A 178 -0.01 22.30 -13.71
CA LEU A 178 -0.37 22.30 -12.28
C LEU A 178 -1.81 21.83 -12.05
N ASP A 179 -2.07 21.14 -10.94
CA ASP A 179 -3.41 20.68 -10.58
C ASP A 179 -4.33 21.86 -10.23
N PRO A 180 -5.65 21.78 -10.52
CA PRO A 180 -6.58 22.81 -10.12
C PRO A 180 -6.66 22.90 -8.59
N VAL A 181 -6.59 24.11 -8.05
CA VAL A 181 -6.65 24.33 -6.60
C VAL A 181 -8.08 24.64 -6.17
N ILE A 182 -8.66 23.75 -5.36
CA ILE A 182 -10.07 23.79 -4.93
C ILE A 182 -10.13 23.97 -3.41
N GLY A 183 -11.07 24.79 -2.94
CA GLY A 183 -11.37 24.98 -1.51
C GLY A 183 -10.33 25.77 -0.69
N ARG A 184 -9.27 26.32 -1.28
CA ARG A 184 -8.16 27.01 -0.57
C ARG A 184 -8.09 28.52 -0.80
N GLN A 185 -9.18 29.15 -1.22
CA GLN A 185 -9.20 30.58 -1.57
C GLN A 185 -8.82 31.48 -0.39
N LYS A 186 -9.29 31.19 0.83
CA LYS A 186 -9.01 32.01 2.02
C LYS A 186 -7.53 31.99 2.39
N GLU A 187 -6.90 30.83 2.32
CA GLU A 187 -5.48 30.65 2.60
C GLU A 187 -4.61 31.30 1.54
N ILE A 188 -4.96 31.16 0.25
CA ILE A 188 -4.26 31.82 -0.87
C ILE A 188 -4.36 33.34 -0.74
N GLU A 189 -5.54 33.89 -0.47
CA GLU A 189 -5.73 35.32 -0.23
C GLU A 189 -4.91 35.80 0.97
N ARG A 190 -4.85 35.00 2.04
CA ARG A 190 -4.03 35.31 3.20
C ARG A 190 -2.54 35.33 2.85
N VAL A 191 -2.07 34.40 2.04
CA VAL A 191 -0.69 34.36 1.52
C VAL A 191 -0.40 35.61 0.69
N ILE A 192 -1.27 35.98 -0.24
CA ILE A 192 -1.15 37.20 -1.06
C ILE A 192 -1.07 38.45 -0.17
N GLN A 193 -1.96 38.57 0.82
CA GLN A 193 -1.97 39.67 1.78
C GLN A 193 -0.66 39.78 2.57
N ILE A 194 -0.04 38.64 2.92
CA ILE A 194 1.23 38.62 3.65
C ILE A 194 2.37 39.02 2.71
N LEU A 195 2.43 38.45 1.51
CA LEU A 195 3.47 38.74 0.52
C LEU A 195 3.47 40.23 0.09
N GLY A 196 2.30 40.89 0.10
CA GLY A 196 2.18 42.32 -0.19
C GLY A 196 2.61 43.25 0.95
N ARG A 197 3.00 42.75 2.12
CA ARG A 197 3.43 43.60 3.25
C ARG A 197 4.84 44.14 3.05
N ARG A 198 5.10 45.32 3.62
CA ARG A 198 6.46 45.90 3.69
C ARG A 198 7.38 45.21 4.70
N THR A 199 6.81 44.67 5.79
CA THR A 199 7.51 43.93 6.83
C THR A 199 6.71 42.68 7.21
N LYS A 200 7.37 41.62 7.67
CA LYS A 200 6.75 40.30 7.90
C LYS A 200 6.04 39.78 6.65
N ASN A 201 6.76 39.78 5.53
CA ASN A 201 6.27 39.45 4.20
C ASN A 201 6.57 38.01 3.77
N ASN A 202 6.92 37.14 4.71
CA ASN A 202 7.16 35.72 4.47
C ASN A 202 6.06 34.91 5.15
N PRO A 203 5.09 34.35 4.42
CA PRO A 203 4.11 33.44 5.00
C PRO A 203 4.74 32.11 5.37
N ILE A 204 4.28 31.51 6.47
CA ILE A 204 4.57 30.13 6.82
C ILE A 204 3.29 29.33 6.98
N LEU A 205 3.13 28.33 6.13
CA LEU A 205 2.01 27.39 6.09
C LEU A 205 2.24 26.33 7.19
N ILE A 206 1.37 26.35 8.20
CA ILE A 206 1.40 25.43 9.34
C ILE A 206 0.19 24.50 9.23
N GLY A 207 0.44 23.20 9.16
CA GLY A 207 -0.60 22.18 9.12
C GLY A 207 0.01 20.78 9.23
N GLU A 208 -0.81 19.74 9.22
CA GLU A 208 -0.29 18.37 9.19
C GLU A 208 0.18 17.99 7.76
N PRO A 209 1.00 16.93 7.59
CA PRO A 209 1.31 16.38 6.27
C PRO A 209 0.03 15.94 5.54
N GLY A 210 0.01 16.06 4.21
CA GLY A 210 -1.13 15.63 3.39
C GLY A 210 -2.29 16.62 3.28
N VAL A 211 -2.37 17.69 4.09
CA VAL A 211 -3.49 18.65 4.01
C VAL A 211 -3.48 19.54 2.74
N GLY A 212 -2.44 19.46 1.90
CA GLY A 212 -2.35 20.25 0.66
C GLY A 212 -1.67 21.62 0.81
N LYS A 213 -0.57 21.71 1.58
CA LYS A 213 0.23 22.94 1.70
C LYS A 213 0.85 23.36 0.37
N THR A 214 1.38 22.40 -0.39
CA THR A 214 1.97 22.62 -1.71
C THR A 214 0.93 23.17 -2.70
N ALA A 215 -0.32 22.72 -2.60
CA ALA A 215 -1.43 23.22 -3.43
C ALA A 215 -1.68 24.73 -3.23
N ILE A 216 -1.41 25.29 -2.05
CA ILE A 216 -1.53 26.75 -1.82
C ILE A 216 -0.46 27.51 -2.61
N ALA A 217 0.77 26.98 -2.68
CA ALA A 217 1.85 27.58 -3.46
C ALA A 217 1.59 27.48 -4.98
N GLU A 218 1.04 26.36 -5.44
CA GLU A 218 0.59 26.20 -6.83
C GLU A 218 -0.58 27.12 -7.16
N GLY A 219 -1.53 27.29 -6.24
CA GLY A 219 -2.66 28.20 -6.39
C GLY A 219 -2.24 29.66 -6.48
N LEU A 220 -1.21 30.06 -5.73
CA LEU A 220 -0.58 31.37 -5.89
C LEU A 220 0.03 31.53 -7.29
N ALA A 221 0.75 30.52 -7.78
CA ALA A 221 1.34 30.57 -9.12
C ALA A 221 0.28 30.72 -10.22
N GLN A 222 -0.83 29.98 -10.12
CA GLN A 222 -1.97 30.10 -11.04
C GLN A 222 -2.60 31.50 -10.99
N ARG A 223 -2.81 32.08 -9.80
CA ARG A 223 -3.36 33.44 -9.68
C ARG A 223 -2.44 34.50 -10.28
N ILE A 224 -1.12 34.37 -10.10
CA ILE A 224 -0.14 35.26 -10.72
C ILE A 224 -0.22 35.16 -12.25
N THR A 225 -0.23 33.94 -12.81
CA THR A 225 -0.36 33.73 -14.26
C THR A 225 -1.67 34.31 -14.83
N ASN A 226 -2.76 34.21 -14.08
CA ASN A 226 -4.06 34.74 -14.46
C ASN A 226 -4.24 36.25 -14.20
N ARG A 227 -3.23 36.93 -13.63
CA ARG A 227 -3.29 38.34 -13.19
C ARG A 227 -4.41 38.62 -12.18
N ASP A 228 -4.69 37.65 -11.32
CA ASP A 228 -5.62 37.77 -10.18
C ASP A 228 -4.86 38.02 -8.87
N VAL A 229 -3.91 38.95 -8.92
CA VAL A 229 -3.06 39.37 -7.79
C VAL A 229 -2.83 40.89 -7.87
N PRO A 230 -2.51 41.56 -6.75
CA PRO A 230 -2.15 42.98 -6.78
C PRO A 230 -0.90 43.25 -7.65
N ASP A 231 -0.81 44.45 -8.22
CA ASP A 231 0.28 44.91 -9.12
C ASP A 231 1.70 44.58 -8.62
N ILE A 232 1.89 44.58 -7.29
CA ILE A 232 3.18 44.29 -6.63
C ILE A 232 3.66 42.85 -6.90
N LEU A 233 2.72 41.93 -7.17
CA LEU A 233 2.97 40.49 -7.32
C LEU A 233 2.81 40.00 -8.76
N GLU A 234 2.29 40.82 -9.70
CA GLU A 234 2.05 40.39 -11.09
C GLU A 234 3.33 39.93 -11.81
N ASP A 235 4.45 40.62 -11.58
CA ASP A 235 5.75 40.32 -12.21
C ASP A 235 6.59 39.28 -11.46
N LYS A 236 6.05 38.68 -10.38
CA LYS A 236 6.79 37.73 -9.53
C LYS A 236 6.72 36.31 -10.11
N ARG A 237 7.79 35.54 -9.93
CA ARG A 237 7.91 34.12 -10.27
C ARG A 237 7.93 33.30 -8.99
N VAL A 238 7.10 32.26 -8.93
CA VAL A 238 7.07 31.31 -7.81
C VAL A 238 7.96 30.12 -8.17
N VAL A 239 8.99 29.88 -7.35
CA VAL A 239 9.96 28.79 -7.58
C VAL A 239 10.06 27.93 -6.33
N THR A 240 9.86 26.62 -6.46
CA THR A 240 10.09 25.67 -5.36
C THR A 240 11.56 25.26 -5.31
N LEU A 241 12.11 25.16 -4.12
CA LEU A 241 13.47 24.69 -3.89
C LEU A 241 13.47 23.20 -3.53
N ASP A 242 14.22 22.38 -4.25
CA ASP A 242 14.41 20.98 -3.90
C ASP A 242 15.66 20.80 -3.03
N ILE A 243 15.43 20.54 -1.74
CA ILE A 243 16.51 20.34 -0.76
C ILE A 243 17.30 19.06 -1.08
N GLY A 244 16.64 18.03 -1.60
CA GLY A 244 17.28 16.76 -2.00
C GLY A 244 18.30 16.97 -3.11
N LEU A 245 17.97 17.76 -4.12
CA LEU A 245 18.89 18.11 -5.20
C LEU A 245 20.06 18.97 -4.71
N LEU A 246 19.84 19.85 -3.73
CA LEU A 246 20.91 20.65 -3.14
C LEU A 246 21.94 19.79 -2.40
N VAL A 247 21.49 18.77 -1.68
CA VAL A 247 22.35 17.83 -0.95
C VAL A 247 23.01 16.84 -1.90
N ALA A 248 22.31 16.43 -2.97
CA ALA A 248 22.82 15.51 -3.98
C ALA A 248 24.13 16.02 -4.59
N GLY A 249 25.16 15.17 -4.56
CA GLY A 249 26.47 15.49 -5.10
C GLY A 249 27.31 16.47 -4.27
N THR A 250 26.90 16.80 -3.03
CA THR A 250 27.78 17.48 -2.07
C THR A 250 28.48 16.44 -1.20
N LYS A 251 29.82 16.52 -1.09
CA LYS A 251 30.61 15.65 -0.19
C LYS A 251 30.83 16.31 1.17
N TYR A 252 30.79 17.64 1.20
CA TYR A 252 31.05 18.45 2.39
C TYR A 252 29.95 19.48 2.60
N ARG A 253 29.62 19.74 3.87
CA ARG A 253 28.64 20.76 4.26
C ARG A 253 28.92 22.15 3.65
N GLY A 254 30.19 22.52 3.48
CA GLY A 254 30.58 23.81 2.89
C GLY A 254 30.13 23.97 1.43
N GLU A 255 30.08 22.89 0.66
CA GLU A 255 29.61 22.93 -0.74
C GLU A 255 28.11 23.21 -0.82
N PHE A 256 27.34 22.63 0.10
CA PHE A 256 25.91 22.93 0.24
C PHE A 256 25.68 24.40 0.59
N GLU A 257 26.42 24.92 1.57
CA GLU A 257 26.33 26.33 1.99
C GLU A 257 26.70 27.28 0.84
N GLU A 258 27.71 26.94 0.03
CA GLU A 258 28.10 27.72 -1.15
C GLU A 258 27.00 27.74 -2.22
N ARG A 259 26.35 26.59 -2.50
CA ARG A 259 25.22 26.51 -3.43
C ARG A 259 24.05 27.36 -2.95
N LEU A 260 23.69 27.26 -1.67
CA LEU A 260 22.59 28.05 -1.10
C LEU A 260 22.89 29.55 -1.15
N LYS A 261 24.13 29.95 -0.90
CA LYS A 261 24.56 31.35 -0.99
C LYS A 261 24.44 31.90 -2.42
N LYS A 262 24.85 31.11 -3.43
CA LYS A 262 24.68 31.48 -4.85
C LYS A 262 23.21 31.69 -5.21
N ILE A 263 22.33 30.81 -4.74
CA ILE A 263 20.88 30.93 -4.97
C ILE A 263 20.33 32.21 -4.35
N ILE A 264 20.72 32.55 -3.12
CA ILE A 264 20.27 33.78 -2.45
C ILE A 264 20.79 35.03 -3.18
N ASP A 265 22.03 35.02 -3.66
CA ASP A 265 22.60 36.12 -4.44
C ASP A 265 21.85 36.29 -5.79
N GLU A 266 21.49 35.20 -6.47
CA GLU A 266 20.66 35.24 -7.68
C GLU A 266 19.25 35.80 -7.42
N ILE A 267 18.59 35.36 -6.35
CA ILE A 267 17.26 35.86 -5.95
C ILE A 267 17.31 37.37 -5.68
N ARG A 268 18.36 37.84 -5.00
CA ARG A 268 18.57 39.25 -4.69
C ARG A 268 18.73 40.10 -5.95
N VAL A 269 19.48 39.61 -6.94
CA VAL A 269 19.69 40.32 -8.22
C VAL A 269 18.42 40.33 -9.06
N ALA A 270 17.70 39.21 -9.10
CA ALA A 270 16.48 39.08 -9.90
C ALA A 270 15.32 39.94 -9.35
N ASN A 271 15.20 40.04 -8.02
CA ASN A 271 14.16 40.80 -7.29
C ASN A 271 12.70 40.50 -7.70
N ASN A 272 12.49 39.43 -8.48
CA ASN A 272 11.18 39.01 -8.98
C ASN A 272 10.87 37.54 -8.64
N VAL A 273 11.51 37.00 -7.60
CA VAL A 273 11.36 35.59 -7.21
C VAL A 273 10.71 35.49 -5.82
N ILE A 274 9.74 34.59 -5.70
CA ILE A 274 9.15 34.10 -4.46
C ILE A 274 9.60 32.65 -4.32
N LEU A 275 10.40 32.37 -3.29
CA LEU A 275 10.93 31.03 -3.08
C LEU A 275 9.98 30.21 -2.20
N VAL A 276 9.57 29.04 -2.65
CA VAL A 276 8.80 28.08 -1.86
C VAL A 276 9.77 27.06 -1.30
N ILE A 277 9.77 26.90 0.02
CA ILE A 277 10.59 25.93 0.72
C ILE A 277 9.63 25.00 1.46
N ASP A 278 9.56 23.76 0.98
CA ASP A 278 8.88 22.70 1.70
C ASP A 278 9.77 22.25 2.88
N GLU A 279 9.14 21.91 3.99
CA GLU A 279 9.82 21.46 5.22
C GLU A 279 10.92 22.43 5.69
N VAL A 280 10.58 23.72 5.84
CA VAL A 280 11.54 24.80 6.19
C VAL A 280 12.39 24.50 7.43
N HIS A 281 11.87 23.72 8.36
CA HIS A 281 12.58 23.32 9.57
C HIS A 281 13.86 22.53 9.26
N THR A 282 13.96 21.82 8.14
CA THR A 282 15.17 21.08 7.74
C THR A 282 16.37 22.00 7.52
N LEU A 283 16.13 23.22 7.02
CA LEU A 283 17.17 24.25 6.83
C LEU A 283 17.51 25.01 8.12
N ILE A 284 16.61 24.98 9.10
CA ILE A 284 16.68 25.78 10.34
C ILE A 284 17.11 24.92 11.54
N GLY A 285 17.14 23.59 11.38
CA GLY A 285 17.37 22.60 12.41
C GLY A 285 18.63 22.84 13.23
N ALA A 286 18.44 23.48 14.39
CA ALA A 286 19.47 23.77 15.38
C ALA A 286 20.08 22.49 15.95
N GLY A 287 21.17 22.00 15.34
CA GLY A 287 22.25 21.24 15.98
C GLY A 287 21.91 19.94 16.74
N ALA A 288 20.72 19.37 16.62
CA ALA A 288 20.25 18.30 17.50
C ALA A 288 20.40 16.86 16.95
N ALA A 289 21.00 16.68 15.77
CA ALA A 289 21.38 15.35 15.27
C ALA A 289 22.70 15.44 14.48
N GLU A 290 23.59 14.46 14.66
CA GLU A 290 24.79 14.26 13.83
C GLU A 290 24.37 14.10 12.36
N GLY A 291 24.32 15.21 11.61
CA GLY A 291 23.92 15.22 10.19
C GLY A 291 22.91 16.31 9.79
N ALA A 292 22.32 17.06 10.74
CA ALA A 292 21.41 18.15 10.39
C ALA A 292 22.17 19.34 9.76
N ILE A 293 21.70 19.79 8.59
CA ILE A 293 22.29 20.87 7.81
C ILE A 293 21.77 22.21 8.35
N ASP A 294 22.57 22.92 9.14
CA ASP A 294 22.17 24.23 9.68
C ASP A 294 22.50 25.36 8.70
N ALA A 295 21.49 25.74 7.91
CA ALA A 295 21.51 26.85 6.97
C ALA A 295 20.91 28.14 7.54
N ALA A 296 20.51 28.15 8.82
CA ALA A 296 19.81 29.27 9.44
C ALA A 296 20.67 30.54 9.42
N ASN A 297 22.00 30.41 9.58
CA ASN A 297 22.94 31.52 9.57
C ASN A 297 23.04 32.24 8.20
N ILE A 298 22.73 31.55 7.11
CA ILE A 298 22.75 32.10 5.75
C ILE A 298 21.41 32.76 5.41
N LEU A 299 20.30 32.14 5.86
CA LEU A 299 18.94 32.62 5.58
C LEU A 299 18.55 33.83 6.44
N LYS A 300 18.94 33.85 7.72
CA LYS A 300 18.57 34.92 8.67
C LYS A 300 18.91 36.33 8.15
N PRO A 301 20.13 36.61 7.64
CA PRO A 301 20.45 37.94 7.13
C PRO A 301 19.62 38.34 5.89
N ALA A 302 19.37 37.41 4.97
CA ALA A 302 18.60 37.66 3.75
C ALA A 302 17.12 37.96 4.06
N LEU A 303 16.52 37.18 4.96
CA LEU A 303 15.17 37.40 5.48
C LEU A 303 15.09 38.67 6.34
N ALA A 304 16.13 38.97 7.12
CA ALA A 304 16.17 40.13 7.99
C ALA A 304 16.11 41.45 7.21
N ARG A 305 16.83 41.50 6.08
CA ARG A 305 16.92 42.67 5.19
C ARG A 305 15.77 42.76 4.17
N GLY A 306 14.91 41.73 4.08
CA GLY A 306 13.84 41.68 3.09
C GLY A 306 14.35 41.53 1.66
N GLU A 307 15.59 41.06 1.48
CA GLU A 307 16.22 40.81 0.17
C GLU A 307 15.73 39.51 -0.45
N MET A 308 15.12 38.64 0.36
CA MET A 308 14.56 37.36 -0.02
C MET A 308 13.10 37.29 0.47
N GLN A 309 12.21 36.91 -0.41
CA GLN A 309 10.81 36.62 -0.10
C GLN A 309 10.56 35.12 -0.26
N CYS A 310 10.01 34.48 0.76
CA CYS A 310 9.73 33.05 0.71
C CYS A 310 8.38 32.66 1.34
N ILE A 311 7.89 31.50 0.90
CA ILE A 311 6.77 30.77 1.48
C ILE A 311 7.36 29.53 2.11
N GLY A 312 7.17 29.38 3.42
CA GLY A 312 7.58 28.18 4.13
C GLY A 312 6.44 27.22 4.38
N ALA A 313 6.68 25.92 4.34
CA ALA A 313 5.75 24.90 4.85
C ALA A 313 6.39 24.08 5.98
N THR A 314 5.65 23.82 7.06
CA THR A 314 6.12 23.00 8.20
C THR A 314 4.94 22.44 9.00
N THR A 315 5.19 21.48 9.89
CA THR A 315 4.19 20.99 10.85
C THR A 315 4.08 21.89 12.08
N LEU A 316 2.98 21.77 12.83
CA LEU A 316 2.79 22.54 14.06
C LEU A 316 3.88 22.24 15.10
N GLU A 317 4.30 20.98 15.21
CA GLU A 317 5.36 20.58 16.12
C GLU A 317 6.71 21.21 15.79
N GLU A 318 7.10 21.18 14.52
CA GLU A 318 8.37 21.74 14.05
C GLU A 318 8.38 23.27 14.17
N TYR A 319 7.25 23.93 13.86
CA TYR A 319 7.11 25.36 14.03
C TYR A 319 7.42 25.78 15.46
N ARG A 320 6.81 25.08 16.45
CA ARG A 320 7.06 25.31 17.89
C ARG A 320 8.50 25.02 18.30
N LYS A 321 9.11 23.96 17.74
CA LYS A 321 10.47 23.53 18.10
C LYS A 321 11.54 24.45 17.53
N HIS A 322 11.41 24.90 16.28
CA HIS A 322 12.51 25.53 15.53
C HIS A 322 12.27 27.00 15.16
N ILE A 323 11.02 27.44 14.99
CA ILE A 323 10.71 28.77 14.43
C ILE A 323 10.19 29.72 15.50
N GLU A 324 9.26 29.28 16.34
CA GLU A 324 8.69 30.08 17.44
C GLU A 324 9.73 30.38 18.53
N LYS A 325 10.68 29.46 18.75
CA LYS A 325 11.77 29.67 19.73
C LYS A 325 12.85 30.63 19.25
N ASP A 326 12.93 30.95 17.96
CA ASP A 326 13.96 31.82 17.39
C ASP A 326 13.38 33.23 17.12
N PRO A 327 13.76 34.25 17.92
CA PRO A 327 13.22 35.60 17.77
C PRO A 327 13.54 36.26 16.42
N ALA A 328 14.59 35.83 15.71
CA ALA A 328 14.95 36.41 14.41
C ALA A 328 13.98 35.93 13.31
N LEU A 329 13.60 34.66 13.35
CA LEU A 329 12.72 34.03 12.36
C LEU A 329 11.26 34.34 12.64
N GLU A 330 10.83 34.31 13.90
CA GLU A 330 9.47 34.67 14.33
C GLU A 330 9.11 36.11 13.90
N ARG A 331 10.07 37.03 13.90
CA ARG A 331 9.88 38.41 13.44
C ARG A 331 9.80 38.56 11.92
N ARG A 332 9.99 37.49 11.14
CA ARG A 332 10.00 37.52 9.67
C ARG A 332 8.93 36.63 9.05
N PHE A 333 8.60 35.53 9.70
CA PHE A 333 7.50 34.66 9.29
C PHE A 333 6.17 35.09 9.88
N GLN A 334 5.11 34.98 9.08
CA GLN A 334 3.73 35.16 9.53
C GLN A 334 2.99 33.83 9.37
N PRO A 335 2.46 33.24 10.45
CA PRO A 335 1.76 31.96 10.39
C PRO A 335 0.44 32.06 9.62
N VAL A 336 0.20 31.03 8.79
CA VAL A 336 -1.06 30.73 8.11
C VAL A 336 -1.40 29.29 8.45
N VAL A 337 -2.48 29.10 9.22
CA VAL A 337 -2.91 27.76 9.63
C VAL A 337 -3.70 27.12 8.50
N VAL A 338 -3.27 25.94 8.09
CA VAL A 338 -3.86 25.12 7.03
C VAL A 338 -4.47 23.89 7.70
N GLY A 339 -5.79 23.90 7.83
CA GLY A 339 -6.54 22.78 8.41
C GLY A 339 -6.76 21.65 7.40
N GLU A 340 -7.10 20.48 7.92
CA GLU A 340 -7.70 19.38 7.14
C GLU A 340 -9.02 19.86 6.51
N PRO A 341 -9.25 19.65 5.21
CA PRO A 341 -10.50 20.00 4.56
C PRO A 341 -11.63 19.09 5.05
N SER A 342 -12.86 19.58 4.94
CA SER A 342 -14.05 18.77 5.20
C SER A 342 -14.20 17.65 4.15
N VAL A 343 -15.02 16.64 4.49
CA VAL A 343 -15.35 15.55 3.55
C VAL A 343 -16.00 16.11 2.28
N GLU A 344 -16.86 17.11 2.39
CA GLU A 344 -17.51 17.77 1.25
C GLU A 344 -16.51 18.50 0.36
N GLU A 345 -15.61 19.30 0.94
CA GLU A 345 -14.53 19.98 0.20
C GLU A 345 -13.59 18.95 -0.46
N THR A 346 -13.33 17.82 0.19
CA THR A 346 -12.50 16.76 -0.38
C THR A 346 -13.16 16.11 -1.59
N ILE A 347 -14.47 15.91 -1.57
CA ILE A 347 -15.21 15.42 -2.74
C ILE A 347 -15.03 16.38 -3.92
N GLU A 348 -15.15 17.70 -3.70
CA GLU A 348 -14.91 18.70 -4.75
C GLU A 348 -13.47 18.65 -5.27
N ILE A 349 -12.48 18.50 -4.39
CA ILE A 349 -11.06 18.32 -4.77
C ILE A 349 -10.91 17.08 -5.68
N LEU A 350 -11.51 15.95 -5.31
CA LEU A 350 -11.46 14.72 -6.10
C LEU A 350 -12.12 14.87 -7.47
N TYR A 351 -13.25 15.59 -7.55
CA TYR A 351 -13.89 15.92 -8.83
C TYR A 351 -12.96 16.74 -9.74
N GLY A 352 -12.20 17.69 -9.18
CA GLY A 352 -11.23 18.48 -9.94
C GLY A 352 -10.04 17.69 -10.48
N LEU A 353 -9.63 16.65 -9.74
CA LEU A 353 -8.49 15.80 -10.10
C LEU A 353 -8.87 14.63 -11.03
N ARG A 354 -10.16 14.29 -11.12
CA ARG A 354 -10.71 13.16 -11.90
C ARG A 354 -10.12 13.08 -13.30
N ASP A 355 -10.21 14.16 -14.09
CA ASP A 355 -9.78 14.19 -15.48
C ASP A 355 -8.31 13.79 -15.68
N ARG A 356 -7.45 14.10 -14.70
CA ARG A 356 -6.02 13.77 -14.76
C ARG A 356 -5.77 12.30 -14.44
N TYR A 357 -6.40 11.77 -13.39
CA TYR A 357 -6.29 10.36 -13.03
C TYR A 357 -6.92 9.45 -14.10
N GLU A 358 -8.07 9.84 -14.68
CA GLU A 358 -8.69 9.12 -15.79
C GLU A 358 -7.77 9.05 -17.02
N LYS A 359 -7.12 10.16 -17.39
CA LYS A 359 -6.13 10.18 -18.48
C LYS A 359 -4.88 9.36 -18.18
N HIS A 360 -4.37 9.45 -16.95
CA HIS A 360 -3.17 8.74 -16.52
C HIS A 360 -3.37 7.21 -16.53
N HIS A 361 -4.50 6.77 -15.96
CA HIS A 361 -4.84 5.36 -15.84
C HIS A 361 -5.61 4.78 -17.03
N LYS A 362 -6.12 5.63 -17.91
CA LYS A 362 -6.94 5.27 -19.09
C LYS A 362 -8.21 4.51 -18.70
N LEU A 363 -8.92 5.04 -17.70
CA LEU A 363 -10.14 4.49 -17.13
C LEU A 363 -11.10 5.63 -16.78
N VAL A 364 -12.32 5.30 -16.38
CA VAL A 364 -13.31 6.25 -15.88
C VAL A 364 -13.50 6.03 -14.39
N ILE A 365 -13.58 7.09 -13.62
CA ILE A 365 -13.84 7.01 -12.19
C ILE A 365 -15.30 7.39 -11.96
N SER A 366 -16.09 6.53 -11.34
CA SER A 366 -17.49 6.87 -11.05
C SER A 366 -17.61 7.93 -9.96
N ASP A 367 -18.68 8.73 -10.04
CA ASP A 367 -19.02 9.73 -9.01
C ASP A 367 -19.18 9.09 -7.63
N GLU A 368 -19.81 7.91 -7.59
CA GLU A 368 -19.96 7.10 -6.39
C GLU A 368 -18.60 6.74 -5.79
N ALA A 369 -17.61 6.34 -6.61
CA ALA A 369 -16.25 6.04 -6.15
C ALA A 369 -15.55 7.26 -5.53
N LEU A 370 -15.71 8.47 -6.10
CA LEU A 370 -15.12 9.69 -5.53
C LEU A 370 -15.73 10.01 -4.16
N THR A 371 -17.06 9.92 -4.04
CA THR A 371 -17.73 10.15 -2.75
C THR A 371 -17.38 9.09 -1.71
N ALA A 372 -17.23 7.83 -2.14
CA ALA A 372 -16.82 6.72 -1.30
C ALA A 372 -15.37 6.89 -0.82
N ALA A 373 -14.45 7.30 -1.70
CA ALA A 373 -13.06 7.54 -1.33
C ALA A 373 -12.93 8.58 -0.22
N ALA A 374 -13.63 9.72 -0.32
CA ALA A 374 -13.60 10.73 0.72
C ALA A 374 -14.21 10.24 2.05
N LYS A 375 -15.39 9.60 2.01
CA LYS A 375 -16.08 9.10 3.21
C LYS A 375 -15.32 7.95 3.90
N PHE A 376 -14.86 6.96 3.13
CA PHE A 376 -14.15 5.82 3.67
C PHE A 376 -12.76 6.20 4.18
N ALA A 377 -12.07 7.13 3.51
CA ALA A 377 -10.81 7.63 4.02
C ALA A 377 -10.97 8.37 5.35
N ASP A 378 -12.01 9.21 5.52
CA ASP A 378 -12.30 9.86 6.80
C ASP A 378 -12.64 8.85 7.90
N GLN A 379 -13.50 7.88 7.58
CA GLN A 379 -14.05 6.95 8.58
C GLN A 379 -13.08 5.85 9.01
N TYR A 380 -12.27 5.31 8.09
CA TYR A 380 -11.47 4.10 8.33
C TYR A 380 -9.97 4.34 8.38
N ILE A 381 -9.46 5.45 7.83
CA ILE A 381 -8.03 5.77 7.77
C ILE A 381 -7.75 6.96 8.70
N ALA A 382 -7.30 6.66 9.93
CA ALA A 382 -7.13 7.66 10.99
C ALA A 382 -5.70 8.21 11.13
N ASP A 383 -4.70 7.55 10.57
CA ASP A 383 -3.28 7.92 10.66
C ASP A 383 -2.84 8.96 9.62
N ARG A 384 -3.72 9.27 8.66
CA ARG A 384 -3.51 10.25 7.59
C ARG A 384 -4.63 11.27 7.55
N PHE A 385 -4.35 12.42 6.94
CA PHE A 385 -5.27 13.55 6.83
C PHE A 385 -5.81 13.68 5.41
N LEU A 386 -7.04 14.18 5.27
CA LEU A 386 -7.61 14.60 4.00
C LEU A 386 -6.83 15.82 3.45
N PRO A 387 -6.78 16.00 2.11
CA PRO A 387 -7.36 15.16 1.06
C PRO A 387 -6.44 14.00 0.60
N ASP A 388 -5.17 13.98 1.02
CA ASP A 388 -4.13 13.05 0.56
C ASP A 388 -4.55 11.58 0.60
N LYS A 389 -5.04 11.11 1.76
CA LYS A 389 -5.53 9.73 1.91
C LYS A 389 -6.64 9.35 0.93
N ALA A 390 -7.49 10.29 0.52
CA ALA A 390 -8.59 10.01 -0.41
C ALA A 390 -8.08 10.00 -1.86
N ILE A 391 -7.10 10.85 -2.18
CA ILE A 391 -6.43 10.87 -3.48
C ILE A 391 -5.67 9.55 -3.70
N ASP A 392 -4.92 9.10 -2.71
CA ASP A 392 -4.18 7.83 -2.77
C ASP A 392 -5.12 6.64 -3.02
N LEU A 393 -6.31 6.60 -2.38
CA LEU A 393 -7.30 5.55 -2.61
C LEU A 393 -7.77 5.51 -4.08
N ILE A 394 -8.01 6.68 -4.68
CA ILE A 394 -8.42 6.79 -6.09
C ILE A 394 -7.28 6.35 -7.02
N ASP A 395 -6.05 6.75 -6.72
CA ASP A 395 -4.88 6.39 -7.52
C ASP A 395 -4.61 4.88 -7.50
N GLU A 396 -4.65 4.28 -6.30
CA GLU A 396 -4.47 2.83 -6.14
C GLU A 396 -5.62 2.04 -6.77
N ALA A 397 -6.87 2.51 -6.64
CA ALA A 397 -8.02 1.91 -7.30
C ALA A 397 -7.88 1.95 -8.82
N GLY A 398 -7.45 3.10 -9.35
CA GLY A 398 -7.20 3.24 -10.76
C GLY A 398 -6.11 2.31 -11.27
N SER A 399 -4.99 2.23 -10.55
CA SER A 399 -3.89 1.33 -10.87
C SER A 399 -4.32 -0.14 -10.84
N ARG A 400 -5.06 -0.55 -9.80
CA ARG A 400 -5.53 -1.92 -9.61
C ARG A 400 -6.52 -2.36 -10.68
N VAL A 401 -7.55 -1.57 -10.95
CA VAL A 401 -8.55 -1.85 -11.98
C VAL A 401 -7.87 -1.97 -13.34
N ARG A 402 -6.95 -1.05 -13.65
CA ARG A 402 -6.14 -1.12 -14.87
C ARG A 402 -5.31 -2.41 -14.94
N LEU A 403 -4.68 -2.84 -13.85
CA LEU A 403 -3.89 -4.06 -13.81
C LEU A 403 -4.75 -5.30 -14.04
N LEU A 404 -5.95 -5.37 -13.47
CA LEU A 404 -6.90 -6.48 -13.67
C LEU A 404 -7.36 -6.57 -15.13
N HIS A 405 -7.68 -5.44 -15.76
CA HIS A 405 -8.11 -5.40 -17.16
C HIS A 405 -6.95 -5.56 -18.17
N SER A 406 -5.71 -5.27 -17.77
CA SER A 406 -4.51 -5.47 -18.58
C SER A 406 -4.06 -6.95 -18.63
N GLN A 407 -4.72 -7.85 -17.91
CA GLN A 407 -4.34 -9.26 -17.88
C GLN A 407 -4.77 -10.00 -19.16
N LEU A 408 -3.82 -10.75 -19.72
CA LEU A 408 -4.09 -11.76 -20.74
C LEU A 408 -5.12 -12.77 -20.19
N PRO A 409 -6.06 -13.25 -21.03
CA PRO A 409 -6.98 -14.32 -20.66
C PRO A 409 -6.24 -15.52 -20.04
N PRO A 410 -6.86 -16.28 -19.11
CA PRO A 410 -6.22 -17.44 -18.49
C PRO A 410 -5.67 -18.43 -19.53
N ALA A 411 -6.44 -18.69 -20.61
CA ALA A 411 -5.99 -19.51 -21.73
C ALA A 411 -4.74 -18.95 -22.45
N ALA A 412 -4.67 -17.62 -22.63
CA ALA A 412 -3.49 -16.98 -23.24
C ALA A 412 -2.28 -16.93 -22.30
N ARG A 413 -2.50 -16.94 -20.97
CA ARG A 413 -1.43 -16.99 -19.97
C ARG A 413 -0.76 -18.35 -19.89
N GLU A 414 -1.53 -19.43 -20.01
CA GLU A 414 -0.97 -20.78 -20.08
C GLU A 414 -0.11 -20.95 -21.32
N LEU A 415 -0.59 -20.45 -22.47
CA LEU A 415 0.19 -20.42 -23.70
C LEU A 415 1.43 -19.52 -23.60
N ASP A 416 1.39 -18.39 -22.88
CA ASP A 416 2.58 -17.54 -22.64
C ASP A 416 3.63 -18.26 -21.76
N LYS A 417 3.19 -19.08 -20.80
CA LYS A 417 4.10 -19.95 -20.03
C LYS A 417 4.74 -21.01 -20.91
N GLU A 418 3.94 -21.71 -21.71
CA GLU A 418 4.42 -22.71 -22.69
C GLU A 418 5.43 -22.07 -23.66
N LEU A 419 5.16 -20.85 -24.14
CA LEU A 419 6.05 -20.11 -25.03
C LEU A 419 7.41 -19.83 -24.38
N ARG A 420 7.45 -19.48 -23.08
CA ARG A 420 8.71 -19.24 -22.36
C ARG A 420 9.53 -20.51 -22.20
N GLU A 421 8.88 -21.64 -21.94
CA GLU A 421 9.54 -22.94 -21.86
C GLU A 421 10.12 -23.36 -23.21
N ILE A 422 9.35 -23.19 -24.30
CA ILE A 422 9.81 -23.45 -25.67
C ILE A 422 11.02 -22.56 -26.02
N LEU A 423 10.99 -21.27 -25.66
CA LEU A 423 12.12 -20.36 -25.90
C LEU A 423 13.39 -20.81 -25.18
N LYS A 424 13.25 -21.26 -23.92
CA LYS A 424 14.37 -21.79 -23.13
C LYS A 424 14.92 -23.08 -23.75
N GLN A 425 14.07 -24.03 -24.09
CA GLN A 425 14.45 -25.30 -24.72
C GLN A 425 15.11 -25.06 -26.09
N LYS A 426 14.62 -24.09 -26.85
CA LYS A 426 15.19 -23.71 -28.14
C LYS A 426 16.60 -23.14 -27.97
N ASP A 427 16.80 -22.25 -27.01
CA ASP A 427 18.12 -21.68 -26.71
C ASP A 427 19.10 -22.75 -26.22
N GLU A 428 18.63 -23.72 -25.44
CA GLU A 428 19.42 -24.89 -25.00
C GLU A 428 19.79 -25.80 -26.19
N ALA A 429 18.84 -26.10 -27.07
CA ALA A 429 19.09 -26.90 -28.29
C ALA A 429 20.08 -26.21 -29.25
N VAL A 430 19.96 -24.88 -29.42
CA VAL A 430 20.91 -24.09 -30.21
C VAL A 430 22.30 -24.09 -29.58
N ARG A 431 22.41 -23.98 -28.24
CA ARG A 431 23.70 -24.09 -27.54
C ARG A 431 24.29 -25.49 -27.62
N GLY A 432 23.46 -26.53 -27.59
CA GLY A 432 23.83 -27.93 -27.76
C GLY A 432 24.16 -28.32 -29.20
N GLN A 433 24.03 -27.40 -30.17
CA GLN A 433 24.18 -27.63 -31.61
C GLN A 433 23.20 -28.66 -32.19
N ASP A 434 22.08 -28.91 -31.51
CA ASP A 434 20.98 -29.73 -32.02
C ASP A 434 20.05 -28.87 -32.86
N PHE A 435 20.42 -28.68 -34.13
CA PHE A 435 19.71 -27.82 -35.06
C PHE A 435 18.36 -28.39 -35.51
N GLU A 436 18.17 -29.71 -35.41
CA GLU A 436 16.90 -30.36 -35.77
C GLU A 436 15.84 -30.11 -34.70
N ALA A 437 16.19 -30.32 -33.43
CA ALA A 437 15.32 -29.99 -32.31
C ALA A 437 15.03 -28.48 -32.24
N ALA A 438 16.03 -27.63 -32.47
CA ALA A 438 15.83 -26.17 -32.51
C ALA A 438 14.88 -25.72 -33.63
N GLY A 439 14.88 -26.42 -34.77
CA GLY A 439 13.95 -26.20 -35.88
C GLY A 439 12.50 -26.48 -35.49
N GLN A 440 12.25 -27.65 -34.87
CA GLN A 440 10.92 -28.04 -34.40
C GLN A 440 10.38 -27.08 -33.33
N LEU A 441 11.23 -26.67 -32.38
CA LEU A 441 10.86 -25.73 -31.32
C LEU A 441 10.57 -24.32 -31.86
N ARG A 442 11.24 -23.89 -32.94
CA ARG A 442 10.94 -22.61 -33.62
C ARG A 442 9.58 -22.65 -34.31
N ASP A 443 9.23 -23.75 -34.95
CA ASP A 443 7.94 -23.88 -35.63
C ASP A 443 6.80 -23.91 -34.59
N ARG A 444 7.01 -24.60 -33.47
CA ARG A 444 6.11 -24.59 -32.31
C ARG A 444 5.99 -23.20 -31.66
N GLU A 445 7.09 -22.46 -31.53
CA GLU A 445 7.09 -21.06 -31.06
C GLU A 445 6.18 -20.19 -31.94
N MET A 446 6.24 -20.36 -33.25
CA MET A 446 5.42 -19.59 -34.21
C MET A 446 3.94 -19.93 -34.08
N GLU A 447 3.61 -21.21 -33.88
CA GLU A 447 2.24 -21.69 -33.66
C GLU A 447 1.64 -21.13 -32.36
N VAL A 448 2.36 -21.25 -31.23
CA VAL A 448 1.90 -20.77 -29.92
C VAL A 448 1.73 -19.23 -29.95
N LYS A 449 2.64 -18.50 -30.59
CA LYS A 449 2.49 -17.04 -30.78
C LYS A 449 1.25 -16.68 -31.61
N ALA A 450 0.93 -17.47 -32.64
CA ALA A 450 -0.28 -17.26 -33.44
C ALA A 450 -1.54 -17.53 -32.62
N GLN A 451 -1.55 -18.56 -31.77
CA GLN A 451 -2.67 -18.87 -30.88
C GLN A 451 -2.89 -17.78 -29.82
N ILE A 452 -1.83 -17.28 -29.18
CA ILE A 452 -1.91 -16.15 -28.23
C ILE A 452 -2.48 -14.91 -28.93
N ALA A 453 -2.03 -14.61 -30.15
CA ALA A 453 -2.53 -13.48 -30.92
C ALA A 453 -4.02 -13.64 -31.30
N ALA A 454 -4.45 -14.85 -31.68
CA ALA A 454 -5.84 -15.15 -31.99
C ALA A 454 -6.75 -15.02 -30.76
N ILE A 455 -6.33 -15.53 -29.60
CA ILE A 455 -7.08 -15.41 -28.34
C ILE A 455 -7.16 -13.95 -27.88
N ALA A 456 -6.06 -13.19 -28.03
CA ALA A 456 -6.04 -11.76 -27.73
C ALA A 456 -6.93 -10.93 -28.67
N GLN A 457 -7.12 -11.38 -29.93
CA GLN A 457 -8.03 -10.75 -30.89
C GLN A 457 -9.49 -11.17 -30.71
N ASN A 458 -9.76 -12.41 -30.31
CA ASN A 458 -11.11 -12.89 -30.02
C ASN A 458 -11.73 -12.15 -28.82
N LYS A 459 -10.94 -11.87 -27.76
CA LYS A 459 -11.39 -11.00 -26.66
C LYS A 459 -11.74 -9.57 -27.11
N LYS A 460 -11.13 -9.07 -28.20
CA LYS A 460 -11.47 -7.76 -28.79
C LYS A 460 -12.72 -7.80 -29.69
N SER A 461 -13.20 -8.97 -30.08
CA SER A 461 -14.27 -9.14 -31.07
C SER A 461 -15.55 -9.80 -30.50
N GLU A 462 -15.46 -10.57 -29.42
CA GLU A 462 -16.62 -11.13 -28.72
C GLU A 462 -17.39 -10.09 -27.87
N HIS A 463 -16.90 -8.87 -27.72
CA HIS A 463 -17.61 -7.75 -27.10
C HIS A 463 -17.73 -6.63 -28.13
N GLU A 464 -18.97 -6.24 -28.47
CA GLU A 464 -19.28 -5.14 -29.38
C GLU A 464 -18.54 -3.83 -29.01
N PRO A 465 -18.35 -2.90 -29.96
CA PRO A 465 -17.58 -1.68 -29.76
C PRO A 465 -18.34 -0.61 -28.95
N SER A 466 -18.86 -0.96 -27.77
CA SER A 466 -18.99 0.01 -26.69
C SER A 466 -17.63 0.13 -26.03
N LYS A 467 -17.06 1.34 -25.99
CA LYS A 467 -15.80 1.65 -25.33
C LYS A 467 -15.72 0.92 -23.98
N ASP A 468 -14.89 -0.12 -23.91
CA ASP A 468 -14.61 -0.89 -22.70
C ASP A 468 -13.70 -0.05 -21.80
N VAL A 469 -14.24 1.06 -21.30
CA VAL A 469 -13.53 1.92 -20.36
C VAL A 469 -13.69 1.27 -19.01
N SER A 470 -12.61 0.70 -18.47
CA SER A 470 -12.61 0.20 -17.11
C SER A 470 -13.15 1.30 -16.18
N VAL A 471 -14.09 0.96 -15.31
CA VAL A 471 -14.71 1.93 -14.40
C VAL A 471 -14.29 1.60 -12.98
N VAL A 472 -13.81 2.59 -12.23
CA VAL A 472 -13.59 2.48 -10.78
C VAL A 472 -14.92 2.73 -10.07
N THR A 473 -15.34 1.76 -9.27
CA THR A 473 -16.61 1.75 -8.53
C THR A 473 -16.42 1.94 -7.01
N GLU A 474 -17.51 2.14 -6.26
CA GLU A 474 -17.49 2.18 -4.78
C GLU A 474 -16.86 0.90 -4.20
N GLU A 475 -17.10 -0.26 -4.82
CA GLU A 475 -16.57 -1.56 -4.36
C GLU A 475 -15.04 -1.64 -4.49
N ASP A 476 -14.47 -1.08 -5.56
CA ASP A 476 -13.02 -1.08 -5.76
C ASP A 476 -12.31 -0.27 -4.66
N ILE A 477 -12.90 0.87 -4.28
CA ILE A 477 -12.41 1.70 -3.17
C ILE A 477 -12.53 0.95 -1.85
N ALA A 478 -13.69 0.35 -1.57
CA ALA A 478 -13.91 -0.41 -0.33
C ALA A 478 -12.91 -1.57 -0.18
N GLN A 479 -12.57 -2.26 -1.28
CA GLN A 479 -11.59 -3.34 -1.27
C GLN A 479 -10.16 -2.85 -0.97
N ILE A 480 -9.78 -1.65 -1.41
CA ILE A 480 -8.47 -1.07 -1.10
C ILE A 480 -8.41 -0.61 0.34
N VAL A 481 -9.46 0.06 0.83
CA VAL A 481 -9.53 0.43 2.24
C VAL A 481 -9.46 -0.83 3.13
N ALA A 482 -10.13 -1.92 2.73
CA ALA A 482 -10.03 -3.19 3.43
C ALA A 482 -8.62 -3.79 3.38
N ALA A 483 -7.91 -3.68 2.25
CA ALA A 483 -6.52 -4.14 2.14
C ALA A 483 -5.56 -3.33 3.01
N TRP A 484 -5.73 -2.01 3.09
CA TRP A 484 -4.87 -1.13 3.89
C TRP A 484 -5.13 -1.25 5.40
N THR A 485 -6.41 -1.27 5.79
CA THR A 485 -6.81 -1.17 7.19
C THR A 485 -7.10 -2.54 7.83
N GLY A 486 -7.30 -3.57 7.02
CA GLY A 486 -7.83 -4.86 7.46
C GLY A 486 -9.32 -4.83 7.83
N ILE A 487 -10.00 -3.69 7.69
CA ILE A 487 -11.42 -3.52 8.03
C ILE A 487 -12.27 -3.84 6.79
N PRO A 488 -13.19 -4.81 6.82
CA PRO A 488 -14.14 -5.01 5.73
C PRO A 488 -15.08 -3.80 5.63
N VAL A 489 -14.95 -3.02 4.55
CA VAL A 489 -15.74 -1.79 4.28
C VAL A 489 -16.96 -2.06 3.39
N ASN A 490 -17.02 -3.22 2.73
CA ASN A 490 -18.16 -3.56 1.89
C ASN A 490 -19.45 -3.53 2.72
N LYS A 491 -20.53 -2.98 2.12
CA LYS A 491 -21.89 -3.14 2.65
C LYS A 491 -22.12 -4.63 2.91
N MET A 492 -22.75 -4.96 4.05
CA MET A 492 -23.02 -6.34 4.46
C MET A 492 -23.40 -7.19 3.26
N THR A 493 -22.48 -8.03 2.83
CA THR A 493 -22.72 -8.89 1.68
C THR A 493 -23.79 -9.92 2.07
N ARG A 494 -24.50 -10.49 1.09
CA ARG A 494 -25.46 -11.56 1.36
C ARG A 494 -24.80 -12.72 2.11
N SER A 495 -23.55 -13.04 1.76
CA SER A 495 -22.73 -14.04 2.43
C SER A 495 -22.37 -13.67 3.88
N GLU A 496 -22.07 -12.41 4.19
CA GLU A 496 -21.87 -11.96 5.58
C GLU A 496 -23.15 -12.01 6.41
N SER A 497 -24.28 -11.65 5.81
CA SER A 497 -25.59 -11.72 6.48
C SER A 497 -25.94 -13.17 6.82
N GLU A 498 -25.73 -14.10 5.89
CA GLU A 498 -25.90 -15.54 6.12
C GLU A 498 -24.94 -16.06 7.20
N LYS A 499 -23.67 -15.67 7.17
CA LYS A 499 -22.70 -15.99 8.24
C LYS A 499 -23.21 -15.49 9.60
N LEU A 500 -23.60 -14.23 9.71
CA LEU A 500 -24.12 -13.66 10.97
C LEU A 500 -25.38 -14.37 11.48
N LEU A 501 -26.23 -14.90 10.59
CA LEU A 501 -27.40 -15.71 10.97
C LEU A 501 -27.02 -17.10 11.48
N GLN A 502 -25.92 -17.67 10.98
CA GLN A 502 -25.36 -18.98 11.38
C GLN A 502 -24.25 -18.85 12.45
N MET A 503 -24.12 -17.68 13.09
CA MET A 503 -23.04 -17.42 14.02
C MET A 503 -23.13 -18.34 15.24
N GLU A 504 -24.33 -18.52 15.79
CA GLU A 504 -24.55 -19.41 16.93
C GLU A 504 -24.09 -20.83 16.61
N GLU A 505 -24.53 -21.40 15.47
CA GLU A 505 -24.14 -22.74 15.02
C GLU A 505 -22.63 -22.89 14.84
N THR A 506 -21.99 -21.88 14.23
CA THR A 506 -20.54 -21.88 14.01
C THR A 506 -19.76 -21.83 15.33
N LEU A 507 -20.20 -21.00 16.27
CA LEU A 507 -19.58 -20.90 17.59
C LEU A 507 -19.81 -22.16 18.42
N HIS A 508 -20.97 -22.80 18.31
CA HIS A 508 -21.29 -24.07 18.98
C HIS A 508 -20.43 -25.24 18.52
N GLY A 509 -19.91 -25.22 17.29
CA GLY A 509 -18.94 -26.21 16.84
C GLY A 509 -17.64 -26.22 17.67
N ARG A 510 -17.35 -25.14 18.41
CA ARG A 510 -16.15 -24.99 19.24
C ARG A 510 -16.45 -24.78 20.73
N ILE A 511 -17.58 -24.16 21.05
CA ILE A 511 -17.99 -23.80 22.42
C ILE A 511 -19.12 -24.72 22.87
N ILE A 512 -18.82 -25.56 23.85
CA ILE A 512 -19.75 -26.55 24.40
C ILE A 512 -20.39 -26.04 25.69
N GLY A 513 -21.71 -26.21 25.80
CA GLY A 513 -22.46 -26.04 27.05
C GLY A 513 -22.71 -24.60 27.50
N GLN A 514 -22.31 -23.59 26.75
CA GLN A 514 -22.46 -22.17 27.12
C GLN A 514 -23.44 -21.46 26.17
N ASP A 515 -24.60 -22.06 25.95
CA ASP A 515 -25.59 -21.62 24.95
C ASP A 515 -26.08 -20.20 25.20
N GLU A 516 -26.34 -19.87 26.47
CA GLU A 516 -26.82 -18.54 26.84
C GLU A 516 -25.75 -17.47 26.56
N ALA A 517 -24.47 -17.81 26.73
CA ALA A 517 -23.35 -16.92 26.45
C ALA A 517 -23.18 -16.69 24.95
N VAL A 518 -23.22 -17.75 24.15
CA VAL A 518 -23.12 -17.68 22.68
C VAL A 518 -24.28 -16.85 22.11
N VAL A 519 -25.53 -17.15 22.50
CA VAL A 519 -26.72 -16.44 22.01
C VAL A 519 -26.68 -14.95 22.37
N ALA A 520 -26.26 -14.60 23.60
CA ALA A 520 -26.19 -13.21 24.03
C ALA A 520 -25.12 -12.41 23.24
N VAL A 521 -23.94 -13.01 23.03
CA VAL A 521 -22.87 -12.41 22.22
C VAL A 521 -23.30 -12.25 20.76
N SER A 522 -23.83 -13.30 20.14
CA SER A 522 -24.29 -13.27 18.75
C SER A 522 -25.39 -12.23 18.53
N ARG A 523 -26.32 -12.09 19.48
CA ARG A 523 -27.36 -11.05 19.45
C ARG A 523 -26.77 -9.64 19.52
N ALA A 524 -25.85 -9.39 20.43
CA ALA A 524 -25.23 -8.07 20.59
C ALA A 524 -24.41 -7.66 19.35
N ILE A 525 -23.66 -8.60 18.76
CA ILE A 525 -22.87 -8.32 17.55
C ILE A 525 -23.79 -8.09 16.33
N ARG A 526 -24.88 -8.86 16.18
CA ARG A 526 -25.88 -8.60 15.13
C ARG A 526 -26.48 -7.20 15.23
N ARG A 527 -26.84 -6.74 16.44
CA ARG A 527 -27.34 -5.36 16.65
C ARG A 527 -26.35 -4.31 16.17
N ALA A 528 -25.06 -4.51 16.46
CA ALA A 528 -24.00 -3.59 16.02
C ALA A 528 -23.85 -3.58 14.49
N ARG A 529 -23.86 -4.76 13.85
CA ARG A 529 -23.67 -4.92 12.40
C ARG A 529 -24.83 -4.36 11.56
N VAL A 530 -26.05 -4.43 12.06
CA VAL A 530 -27.24 -3.86 11.39
C VAL A 530 -27.31 -2.32 11.55
N GLY A 531 -26.34 -1.70 12.25
CA GLY A 531 -26.28 -0.25 12.42
C GLY A 531 -27.27 0.30 13.45
N LEU A 532 -27.83 -0.56 14.32
CA LEU A 532 -28.73 -0.15 15.40
C LEU A 532 -27.99 0.37 16.65
N LYS A 533 -26.66 0.39 16.61
CA LYS A 533 -25.79 0.85 17.70
C LYS A 533 -25.19 2.22 17.36
N ASN A 534 -24.85 2.99 18.39
CA ASN A 534 -24.12 4.24 18.24
C ASN A 534 -22.77 4.00 17.52
N PRO A 535 -22.51 4.65 16.37
CA PRO A 535 -21.29 4.46 15.58
C PRO A 535 -20.02 4.96 16.28
N ASN A 536 -20.14 5.77 17.34
CA ASN A 536 -18.99 6.26 18.10
C ASN A 536 -18.53 5.31 19.20
N ARG A 537 -19.11 4.11 19.32
CA ARG A 537 -18.73 3.12 20.34
C ARG A 537 -18.10 1.89 19.68
N PRO A 538 -17.31 1.07 20.41
CA PRO A 538 -16.79 -0.20 19.92
C PRO A 538 -17.91 -1.10 19.37
N ILE A 539 -17.58 -2.06 18.50
CA ILE A 539 -18.56 -2.96 17.87
C ILE A 539 -19.44 -3.62 18.94
N ALA A 540 -18.80 -4.28 19.90
CA ALA A 540 -19.47 -4.70 21.12
C ALA A 540 -18.52 -4.68 22.31
N SER A 541 -19.08 -4.53 23.51
CA SER A 541 -18.35 -4.59 24.77
C SER A 541 -19.02 -5.57 25.75
N PHE A 542 -18.24 -6.54 26.22
CA PHE A 542 -18.72 -7.62 27.07
C PHE A 542 -17.88 -7.78 28.33
N ILE A 543 -18.52 -8.13 29.44
CA ILE A 543 -17.84 -8.75 30.58
C ILE A 543 -18.27 -10.22 30.71
N PHE A 544 -17.29 -11.10 30.72
CA PHE A 544 -17.43 -12.55 30.87
C PHE A 544 -17.13 -12.92 32.32
N SER A 545 -18.18 -13.20 33.09
CA SER A 545 -18.10 -13.59 34.49
C SER A 545 -18.34 -15.08 34.66
N GLY A 546 -17.52 -15.74 35.48
CA GLY A 546 -17.65 -17.17 35.77
C GLY A 546 -16.38 -17.77 36.40
N PRO A 547 -16.41 -19.03 36.85
CA PRO A 547 -15.21 -19.70 37.38
C PRO A 547 -14.15 -19.93 36.30
N THR A 548 -12.93 -20.30 36.70
CA THR A 548 -11.85 -20.58 35.75
C THR A 548 -12.11 -21.90 35.01
N GLY A 549 -11.79 -21.96 33.71
CA GLY A 549 -11.85 -23.20 32.93
C GLY A 549 -13.22 -23.56 32.33
N VAL A 550 -14.18 -22.64 32.33
CA VAL A 550 -15.53 -22.82 31.73
C VAL A 550 -15.67 -22.29 30.29
N GLY A 551 -14.60 -21.75 29.69
CA GLY A 551 -14.60 -21.32 28.28
C GLY A 551 -14.65 -19.82 28.01
N LYS A 552 -14.48 -18.94 29.01
CA LYS A 552 -14.46 -17.47 28.84
C LYS A 552 -13.46 -17.01 27.76
N THR A 553 -12.19 -17.43 27.91
CA THR A 553 -11.12 -17.12 26.95
C THR A 553 -11.32 -17.87 25.63
N GLU A 554 -11.92 -19.05 25.65
CA GLU A 554 -12.15 -19.86 24.45
C GLU A 554 -13.20 -19.24 23.53
N LEU A 555 -14.30 -18.72 24.09
CA LEU A 555 -15.29 -17.95 23.33
C LEU A 555 -14.66 -16.70 22.69
N THR A 556 -13.75 -16.05 23.40
CA THR A 556 -13.01 -14.89 22.87
C THR A 556 -12.16 -15.28 21.66
N LYS A 557 -11.45 -16.41 21.72
CA LYS A 557 -10.66 -16.93 20.60
C LYS A 557 -11.53 -17.37 19.43
N ALA A 558 -12.67 -18.00 19.71
CA ALA A 558 -13.64 -18.38 18.68
C ALA A 558 -14.16 -17.14 17.94
N LEU A 559 -14.46 -16.04 18.65
CA LEU A 559 -14.84 -14.77 18.04
C LEU A 559 -13.70 -14.15 17.23
N ALA A 560 -12.46 -14.23 17.73
CA ALA A 560 -11.27 -13.76 17.02
C ALA A 560 -11.09 -14.50 15.68
N SER A 561 -11.16 -15.83 15.71
CA SER A 561 -11.09 -16.66 14.50
C SER A 561 -12.27 -16.42 13.55
N TYR A 562 -13.49 -16.30 14.08
CA TYR A 562 -14.70 -16.12 13.28
C TYR A 562 -14.74 -14.78 12.52
N PHE A 563 -14.37 -13.67 13.18
CA PHE A 563 -14.44 -12.34 12.58
C PHE A 563 -13.15 -11.92 11.87
N PHE A 564 -11.99 -12.36 12.38
CA PHE A 564 -10.69 -11.86 11.96
C PHE A 564 -9.82 -12.94 11.31
N GLY A 565 -10.37 -14.15 11.14
CA GLY A 565 -9.72 -15.28 10.46
C GLY A 565 -8.59 -15.96 11.25
N SER A 566 -8.12 -15.35 12.34
CA SER A 566 -7.01 -15.85 13.15
C SER A 566 -7.20 -15.53 14.63
N GLU A 567 -6.80 -16.46 15.50
CA GLU A 567 -6.72 -16.22 16.95
C GLU A 567 -5.61 -15.23 17.30
N GLU A 568 -4.54 -15.17 16.51
CA GLU A 568 -3.39 -14.28 16.72
C GLU A 568 -3.74 -12.82 16.42
N ALA A 569 -4.89 -12.56 15.80
CA ALA A 569 -5.39 -11.22 15.58
C ALA A 569 -5.88 -10.55 16.89
N MET A 570 -6.10 -11.32 17.96
CA MET A 570 -6.55 -10.81 19.25
C MET A 570 -5.42 -10.16 20.06
N ILE A 571 -5.67 -8.97 20.59
CA ILE A 571 -4.80 -8.31 21.56
C ILE A 571 -5.20 -8.79 22.96
N ARG A 572 -4.31 -9.51 23.64
CA ARG A 572 -4.53 -9.96 25.02
C ARG A 572 -3.70 -9.13 26.00
N LEU A 573 -4.38 -8.63 27.03
CA LEU A 573 -3.78 -7.88 28.13
C LEU A 573 -4.15 -8.54 29.45
N ASP A 574 -3.16 -9.03 30.19
CA ASP A 574 -3.36 -9.59 31.52
C ASP A 574 -3.38 -8.48 32.56
N MET A 575 -4.51 -8.28 33.24
CA MET A 575 -4.67 -7.20 34.20
C MET A 575 -3.84 -7.38 35.49
N SER A 576 -3.29 -8.57 35.71
CA SER A 576 -2.29 -8.81 36.74
C SER A 576 -0.98 -8.05 36.49
N GLU A 577 -0.65 -7.70 35.24
CA GLU A 577 0.50 -6.85 34.92
C GLU A 577 0.25 -5.36 35.22
N TYR A 578 -1.02 -4.98 35.35
CA TYR A 578 -1.47 -3.59 35.52
C TYR A 578 -2.05 -3.31 36.92
N MET A 579 -1.59 -4.06 37.93
CA MET A 579 -2.00 -3.88 39.34
C MET A 579 -1.53 -2.55 39.93
N GLU A 580 -0.43 -1.99 39.43
CA GLU A 580 0.19 -0.79 39.96
C GLU A 580 -0.07 0.43 39.07
N ARG A 581 -0.21 1.60 39.70
CA ARG A 581 -0.50 2.85 38.99
C ARG A 581 0.51 3.18 37.89
N HIS A 582 1.79 2.87 38.10
CA HIS A 582 2.85 3.19 37.15
C HIS A 582 2.89 2.24 35.94
N THR A 583 2.36 1.01 36.07
CA THR A 583 2.27 0.07 34.94
C THR A 583 1.10 0.39 34.02
N VAL A 584 0.05 1.07 34.51
CA VAL A 584 -1.06 1.59 33.68
C VAL A 584 -0.55 2.51 32.57
N SER A 585 0.48 3.33 32.84
CA SER A 585 1.11 4.17 31.83
C SER A 585 1.68 3.37 30.65
N LYS A 586 2.01 2.09 30.80
CA LYS A 586 2.45 1.24 29.68
C LYS A 586 1.35 1.01 28.64
N LEU A 587 0.07 1.08 29.02
CA LEU A 587 -1.05 0.91 28.08
C LEU A 587 -1.16 2.06 27.07
N ILE A 588 -0.93 3.30 27.54
CA ILE A 588 -1.07 4.54 26.75
C ILE A 588 0.26 5.16 26.34
N GLY A 589 1.37 4.75 26.97
CA GLY A 589 2.71 5.32 26.79
C GLY A 589 3.17 6.12 28.01
N SER A 590 4.47 6.14 28.26
CA SER A 590 5.05 6.97 29.32
C SER A 590 4.84 8.46 29.00
N PRO A 591 4.57 9.32 29.99
CA PRO A 591 4.49 10.76 29.79
C PRO A 591 5.87 11.38 29.47
N PRO A 592 5.93 12.60 28.89
CA PRO A 592 7.18 13.29 28.60
C PRO A 592 8.10 13.37 29.82
N GLY A 593 9.36 12.96 29.64
CA GLY A 593 10.39 13.00 30.70
C GLY A 593 10.61 11.68 31.46
N TYR A 594 9.86 10.62 31.15
CA TYR A 594 10.04 9.28 31.74
C TYR A 594 10.72 8.30 30.76
N VAL A 595 11.40 7.28 31.30
CA VAL A 595 11.99 6.19 30.50
C VAL A 595 10.87 5.49 29.70
N GLY A 596 11.10 5.27 28.40
CA GLY A 596 10.09 4.71 27.50
C GLY A 596 9.15 5.74 26.87
N TYR A 597 9.38 7.06 27.02
CA TYR A 597 8.59 8.08 26.32
C TYR A 597 8.58 7.92 24.79
N ASN A 598 9.66 7.40 24.21
CA ASN A 598 9.72 7.13 22.77
C ASN A 598 8.90 5.89 22.36
N GLU A 599 8.70 4.94 23.27
CA GLU A 599 7.86 3.76 23.05
C GLU A 599 6.38 4.16 23.19
N GLY A 600 5.57 3.92 22.15
CA GLY A 600 4.13 4.15 22.23
C GLY A 600 3.46 3.18 23.22
N GLY A 601 2.22 3.46 23.60
CA GLY A 601 1.48 2.59 24.52
C GLY A 601 1.21 1.21 23.93
N GLN A 602 1.27 0.16 24.75
CA GLN A 602 1.04 -1.22 24.33
C GLN A 602 -0.36 -1.43 23.74
N LEU A 603 -1.38 -0.82 24.35
CA LEU A 603 -2.76 -0.90 23.86
C LEU A 603 -2.98 0.07 22.69
N THR A 604 -2.54 1.33 22.82
CA THR A 604 -2.74 2.36 21.80
C THR A 604 -2.03 2.03 20.50
N GLU A 605 -0.78 1.54 20.53
CA GLU A 605 -0.05 1.13 19.33
C GLU A 605 -0.62 -0.14 18.69
N ALA A 606 -1.00 -1.13 19.49
CA ALA A 606 -1.54 -2.39 18.97
C ALA A 606 -2.85 -2.15 18.22
N VAL A 607 -3.76 -1.36 18.79
CA VAL A 607 -5.03 -0.99 18.14
C VAL A 607 -4.81 -0.02 16.99
N ARG A 608 -3.86 0.92 17.07
CA ARG A 608 -3.54 1.79 15.93
C ARG A 608 -3.05 0.99 14.72
N ARG A 609 -2.23 -0.05 14.94
CA ARG A 609 -1.73 -0.91 13.85
C ARG A 609 -2.80 -1.85 13.30
N ARG A 610 -3.73 -2.29 14.14
CA ARG A 610 -4.84 -3.18 13.77
C ARG A 610 -6.14 -2.71 14.43
N PRO A 611 -6.85 -1.72 13.83
CA PRO A 611 -8.07 -1.16 14.42
C PRO A 611 -9.23 -2.16 14.45
N TYR A 612 -9.20 -3.16 13.55
CA TYR A 612 -10.15 -4.27 13.49
C TYR A 612 -9.61 -5.46 14.26
N THR A 613 -9.90 -5.54 15.56
CA THR A 613 -9.38 -6.60 16.44
C THR A 613 -10.28 -6.86 17.65
N VAL A 614 -10.11 -8.03 18.26
CA VAL A 614 -10.61 -8.33 19.60
C VAL A 614 -9.59 -7.88 20.63
N VAL A 615 -9.99 -7.05 21.58
CA VAL A 615 -9.17 -6.68 22.74
C VAL A 615 -9.70 -7.42 23.97
N LEU A 616 -8.88 -8.33 24.49
CA LEU A 616 -9.17 -9.12 25.68
C LEU A 616 -8.44 -8.52 26.90
N PHE A 617 -9.20 -8.05 27.87
CA PHE A 617 -8.74 -7.69 29.21
C PHE A 617 -8.98 -8.88 30.14
N ASP A 618 -7.93 -9.64 30.44
CA ASP A 618 -8.04 -10.85 31.25
C ASP A 618 -7.95 -10.52 32.76
N GLU A 619 -8.82 -11.12 33.56
CA GLU A 619 -8.91 -10.94 35.02
C GLU A 619 -9.01 -9.48 35.47
N ILE A 620 -10.01 -8.75 34.94
CA ILE A 620 -10.14 -7.30 35.11
C ILE A 620 -10.20 -6.84 36.59
N GLU A 621 -10.63 -7.69 37.51
CA GLU A 621 -10.58 -7.44 38.96
C GLU A 621 -9.17 -7.35 39.56
N LYS A 622 -8.12 -7.69 38.81
CA LYS A 622 -6.72 -7.52 39.25
C LYS A 622 -6.16 -6.15 38.89
N GLY A 623 -6.74 -5.49 37.89
CA GLY A 623 -6.24 -4.22 37.37
C GLY A 623 -6.37 -3.06 38.37
N HIS A 624 -5.45 -2.10 38.28
CA HIS A 624 -5.53 -0.87 39.05
C HIS A 624 -6.77 -0.03 38.65
N PRO A 625 -7.40 0.73 39.59
CA PRO A 625 -8.57 1.54 39.27
C PRO A 625 -8.44 2.51 38.09
N ASP A 626 -7.23 3.03 37.85
CA ASP A 626 -6.94 3.94 36.73
C ASP A 626 -7.15 3.28 35.35
N VAL A 627 -7.07 1.94 35.26
CA VAL A 627 -7.39 1.21 34.01
C VAL A 627 -8.86 1.39 33.64
N PHE A 628 -9.78 1.40 34.63
CA PHE A 628 -11.20 1.60 34.37
C PHE A 628 -11.50 2.98 33.79
N ASN A 629 -10.76 4.02 34.20
CA ASN A 629 -10.93 5.37 33.65
C ASN A 629 -10.57 5.40 32.16
N LEU A 630 -9.51 4.69 31.76
CA LEU A 630 -9.15 4.55 30.35
C LEU A 630 -10.23 3.77 29.58
N LEU A 631 -10.71 2.66 30.16
CA LEU A 631 -11.77 1.86 29.55
C LEU A 631 -13.08 2.63 29.38
N LEU A 632 -13.45 3.49 30.33
CA LEU A 632 -14.62 4.36 30.20
C LEU A 632 -14.51 5.22 28.94
N GLN A 633 -13.37 5.88 28.70
CA GLN A 633 -13.16 6.67 27.49
C GLN A 633 -13.37 5.84 26.21
N ILE A 634 -12.85 4.62 26.19
CA ILE A 634 -13.00 3.71 25.05
C ILE A 634 -14.47 3.26 24.88
N LEU A 635 -15.15 2.91 25.97
CA LEU A 635 -16.53 2.41 25.93
C LEU A 635 -17.55 3.51 25.58
N GLU A 636 -17.22 4.78 25.82
CA GLU A 636 -18.07 5.94 25.57
C GLU A 636 -17.84 6.56 24.19
N ASP A 637 -16.59 6.93 23.91
CA ASP A 637 -16.23 7.72 22.73
C ASP A 637 -15.55 6.88 21.64
N GLY A 638 -15.31 5.60 21.92
CA GLY A 638 -14.64 4.70 20.98
C GLY A 638 -13.24 5.19 20.64
N ARG A 639 -12.61 5.97 21.52
CA ARG A 639 -11.32 6.61 21.27
C ARG A 639 -10.48 6.63 22.53
N LEU A 640 -9.17 6.57 22.36
CA LEU A 640 -8.19 6.72 23.46
C LEU A 640 -7.06 7.62 23.00
N THR A 641 -6.70 8.61 23.83
CA THR A 641 -5.57 9.49 23.53
C THR A 641 -4.32 8.98 24.24
N ASP A 642 -3.24 8.80 23.49
CA ASP A 642 -1.95 8.37 24.02
C ASP A 642 -1.21 9.51 24.76
N SER A 643 -0.08 9.19 25.39
CA SER A 643 0.72 10.20 26.13
C SER A 643 1.37 11.27 25.24
N LYS A 644 1.38 11.08 23.93
CA LYS A 644 1.88 12.02 22.92
C LYS A 644 0.77 12.88 22.31
N GLY A 645 -0.48 12.70 22.74
CA GLY A 645 -1.64 13.43 22.23
C GLY A 645 -2.24 12.85 20.95
N ARG A 646 -1.81 11.66 20.52
CA ARG A 646 -2.39 10.96 19.35
C ARG A 646 -3.66 10.25 19.77
N THR A 647 -4.71 10.39 18.98
CA THR A 647 -5.99 9.73 19.26
C THR A 647 -6.10 8.44 18.46
N VAL A 648 -6.36 7.33 19.15
CA VAL A 648 -6.54 5.99 18.57
C VAL A 648 -8.01 5.63 18.55
N ASP A 649 -8.49 5.07 17.43
CA ASP A 649 -9.89 4.69 17.24
C ASP A 649 -10.14 3.21 17.64
N PHE A 650 -11.17 2.99 18.44
CA PHE A 650 -11.65 1.71 18.96
C PHE A 650 -13.05 1.34 18.47
N LYS A 651 -13.69 2.15 17.61
CA LYS A 651 -15.06 1.91 17.11
C LYS A 651 -15.17 0.56 16.39
N ASN A 652 -14.09 0.12 15.77
CA ASN A 652 -13.99 -1.14 15.03
C ASN A 652 -13.44 -2.31 15.87
N THR A 653 -13.37 -2.17 17.20
CA THR A 653 -12.87 -3.20 18.11
C THR A 653 -14.00 -3.97 18.81
N LEU A 654 -13.71 -5.23 19.15
CA LEU A 654 -14.54 -6.03 20.06
C LEU A 654 -13.87 -6.04 21.44
N LEU A 655 -14.48 -5.42 22.44
CA LEU A 655 -13.94 -5.36 23.79
C LEU A 655 -14.49 -6.50 24.65
N ILE A 656 -13.61 -7.35 25.15
CA ILE A 656 -13.98 -8.46 26.02
C ILE A 656 -13.18 -8.34 27.31
N LEU A 657 -13.88 -8.34 28.44
CA LEU A 657 -13.28 -8.36 29.76
C LEU A 657 -13.63 -9.67 30.45
N THR A 658 -12.66 -10.42 30.95
CA THR A 658 -12.95 -11.61 31.76
C THR A 658 -12.88 -11.25 33.24
N SER A 659 -13.73 -11.88 34.04
CA SER A 659 -13.69 -11.73 35.49
C SER A 659 -14.03 -13.04 36.20
N ASN A 660 -13.39 -13.27 37.34
CA ASN A 660 -13.75 -14.36 38.26
C ASN A 660 -14.70 -13.89 39.38
N VAL A 661 -15.11 -12.62 39.40
CA VAL A 661 -16.17 -12.13 40.30
C VAL A 661 -17.47 -12.88 40.01
N GLY A 662 -18.22 -13.29 41.04
CA GLY A 662 -19.42 -14.13 40.88
C GLY A 662 -19.17 -15.65 40.97
N SER A 663 -17.91 -16.11 40.96
CA SER A 663 -17.61 -17.56 40.91
C SER A 663 -18.18 -18.34 42.09
N LYS A 664 -18.13 -17.79 43.31
CA LYS A 664 -18.65 -18.46 44.52
C LYS A 664 -20.16 -18.66 44.49
N VAL A 665 -20.90 -17.73 43.87
CA VAL A 665 -22.35 -17.81 43.70
C VAL A 665 -22.70 -18.91 42.70
N ILE A 666 -21.93 -18.97 41.61
CA ILE A 666 -22.08 -19.97 40.56
C ILE A 666 -21.73 -21.37 41.10
N GLU A 667 -20.65 -21.51 41.87
CA GLU A 667 -20.24 -22.76 42.53
C GLU A 667 -21.28 -23.31 43.50
N LYS A 668 -21.98 -22.43 44.21
CA LYS A 668 -23.05 -22.82 45.14
C LYS A 668 -24.40 -23.06 44.44
N GLY A 669 -24.44 -23.00 43.10
CA GLY A 669 -25.64 -23.24 42.31
C GLY A 669 -26.80 -22.29 42.64
N GLY A 670 -26.52 -21.07 43.12
CA GLY A 670 -27.55 -20.09 43.50
C GLY A 670 -28.46 -20.51 44.66
N GLY A 671 -28.01 -21.42 45.54
CA GLY A 671 -28.83 -22.03 46.59
C GLY A 671 -29.36 -21.07 47.66
N GLY A 672 -30.63 -20.68 47.52
CA GLY A 672 -31.55 -20.45 48.62
C GLY A 672 -32.44 -21.69 48.82
N LEU A 673 -32.62 -22.15 50.06
CA LEU A 673 -33.52 -23.27 50.39
C LEU A 673 -34.97 -22.93 49.97
N GLY A 674 -35.45 -23.51 48.88
CA GLY A 674 -36.84 -23.38 48.44
C GLY A 674 -37.18 -24.40 47.36
N PHE A 675 -38.08 -25.32 47.67
CA PHE A 675 -38.64 -26.31 46.75
C PHE A 675 -39.37 -25.63 45.59
N GLU A 676 -39.03 -25.94 44.35
CA GLU A 676 -39.91 -25.76 43.19
C GLU A 676 -39.51 -26.73 42.07
N LEU A 677 -40.28 -27.81 41.94
CA LEU A 677 -40.25 -28.73 40.80
C LEU A 677 -41.17 -28.15 39.71
N SER A 678 -40.60 -27.57 38.66
CA SER A 678 -41.30 -27.28 37.41
C SER A 678 -40.37 -27.50 36.22
N GLU A 679 -40.93 -27.92 35.08
CA GLU A 679 -40.18 -28.32 33.87
C GLU A 679 -39.38 -27.18 33.20
N ASN A 680 -39.57 -25.91 33.64
CA ASN A 680 -38.79 -24.73 33.23
C ASN A 680 -37.71 -24.34 34.27
N ALA A 681 -37.17 -25.32 35.00
CA ALA A 681 -36.21 -25.09 36.08
C ALA A 681 -34.86 -24.50 35.62
N ALA A 682 -34.39 -24.85 34.41
CA ALA A 682 -33.07 -24.43 33.93
C ALA A 682 -32.99 -22.92 33.63
N ASP A 683 -33.97 -22.37 32.90
CA ASP A 683 -34.01 -20.95 32.56
C ASP A 683 -34.24 -20.05 33.79
N THR A 684 -35.10 -20.50 34.70
CA THR A 684 -35.36 -19.79 35.96
C THR A 684 -34.15 -19.83 36.90
N HIS A 685 -33.40 -20.94 36.90
CA HIS A 685 -32.16 -21.09 37.64
C HIS A 685 -31.03 -20.19 37.10
N TYR A 686 -30.84 -20.15 35.78
CA TYR A 686 -29.88 -19.25 35.15
C TYR A 686 -30.20 -17.77 35.42
N GLY A 687 -31.48 -17.39 35.31
CA GLY A 687 -31.93 -16.02 35.63
C GLY A 687 -31.61 -15.60 37.07
N ARG A 688 -31.78 -16.51 38.04
CA ARG A 688 -31.40 -16.26 39.45
C ARG A 688 -29.89 -16.12 39.62
N ILE A 689 -29.09 -17.02 39.04
CA ILE A 689 -27.62 -16.93 39.10
C ILE A 689 -27.13 -15.64 38.46
N LYS A 690 -27.66 -15.26 37.30
CA LYS A 690 -27.32 -14.01 36.62
C LYS A 690 -27.64 -12.79 37.47
N ALA A 691 -28.77 -12.78 38.18
CA ALA A 691 -29.12 -11.69 39.09
C ALA A 691 -28.13 -11.57 40.26
N LEU A 692 -27.78 -12.69 40.89
CA LEU A 692 -26.83 -12.72 42.01
C LEU A 692 -25.40 -12.33 41.58
N VAL A 693 -24.95 -12.80 40.41
CA VAL A 693 -23.65 -12.42 39.84
C VAL A 693 -23.63 -10.92 39.50
N ASN A 694 -24.73 -10.38 38.97
CA ASN A 694 -24.86 -8.94 38.72
C ASN A 694 -24.79 -8.11 40.02
N GLU A 695 -25.31 -8.62 41.13
CA GLU A 695 -25.18 -7.96 42.43
C GLU A 695 -23.72 -7.95 42.92
N GLU A 696 -23.00 -9.07 42.82
CA GLU A 696 -21.56 -9.10 43.17
C GLU A 696 -20.74 -8.17 42.27
N LEU A 697 -21.02 -8.15 40.96
CA LEU A 697 -20.36 -7.25 40.02
C LEU A 697 -20.62 -5.78 40.37
N LYS A 698 -21.83 -5.40 40.79
CA LYS A 698 -22.17 -4.03 41.21
C LYS A 698 -21.53 -3.62 42.53
N GLN A 699 -21.21 -4.58 43.40
CA GLN A 699 -20.49 -4.31 44.65
C GLN A 699 -19.00 -4.06 44.38
N TYR A 700 -18.43 -4.78 43.41
CA TYR A 700 -17.01 -4.68 43.07
C TYR A 700 -16.73 -3.52 42.10
N PHE A 701 -17.46 -3.46 40.98
CA PHE A 701 -17.31 -2.43 39.95
C PHE A 701 -18.28 -1.27 40.17
N ARG A 702 -17.84 -0.06 39.81
CA ARG A 702 -18.72 1.11 39.84
C ARG A 702 -19.87 0.93 38.85
N PRO A 703 -21.12 1.30 39.20
CA PRO A 703 -22.26 1.19 38.28
C PRO A 703 -22.05 1.93 36.96
N GLU A 704 -21.31 3.04 36.98
CA GLU A 704 -20.92 3.80 35.80
C GLU A 704 -20.21 2.93 34.76
N PHE A 705 -19.26 2.10 35.18
CA PHE A 705 -18.52 1.20 34.30
C PHE A 705 -19.42 0.10 33.70
N LEU A 706 -20.22 -0.56 34.54
CA LEU A 706 -21.10 -1.66 34.10
C LEU A 706 -22.17 -1.17 33.12
N ASN A 707 -22.70 0.04 33.31
CA ASN A 707 -23.71 0.62 32.43
C ASN A 707 -23.17 1.00 31.04
N ARG A 708 -21.83 1.05 30.86
CA ARG A 708 -21.19 1.30 29.55
C ARG A 708 -20.84 0.00 28.81
N LEU A 709 -21.09 -1.17 29.39
CA LEU A 709 -20.99 -2.44 28.69
C LEU A 709 -22.30 -2.73 27.95
N ASP A 710 -22.24 -3.44 26.81
CA ASP A 710 -23.46 -3.79 26.08
C ASP A 710 -24.21 -4.95 26.76
N GLU A 711 -23.47 -5.98 27.22
CA GLU A 711 -24.03 -7.14 27.88
C GLU A 711 -23.07 -7.67 28.96
N ILE A 712 -23.66 -8.21 30.04
CA ILE A 712 -22.96 -9.00 31.07
C ILE A 712 -23.26 -10.47 30.79
N ILE A 713 -22.21 -11.24 30.48
CA ILE A 713 -22.29 -12.65 30.11
C ILE A 713 -21.84 -13.50 31.29
N VAL A 714 -22.73 -14.37 31.76
CA VAL A 714 -22.46 -15.27 32.90
C VAL A 714 -22.28 -16.68 32.36
N PHE A 715 -21.12 -17.26 32.66
CA PHE A 715 -20.76 -18.64 32.29
C PHE A 715 -21.13 -19.59 33.42
N ARG A 716 -21.78 -20.70 33.07
CA ARG A 716 -22.17 -21.75 34.02
C ARG A 716 -21.06 -22.78 34.18
N GLN A 717 -21.13 -23.57 35.25
CA GLN A 717 -20.23 -24.71 35.40
C GLN A 717 -20.49 -25.76 34.33
N LEU A 718 -19.43 -26.39 33.84
CA LEU A 718 -19.53 -27.46 32.85
C LEU A 718 -20.01 -28.74 33.53
N THR A 719 -20.95 -29.42 32.88
CA THR A 719 -21.37 -30.77 33.25
C THR A 719 -20.33 -31.80 32.81
N LYS A 720 -20.40 -33.02 33.38
CA LYS A 720 -19.48 -34.09 33.01
C LYS A 720 -19.63 -34.49 31.54
N ASP A 721 -20.86 -34.46 31.02
CA ASP A 721 -21.17 -34.78 29.63
C ASP A 721 -20.60 -33.72 28.68
N GLU A 722 -20.76 -32.42 29.02
CA GLU A 722 -20.15 -31.31 28.26
C GLU A 722 -18.62 -31.40 28.26
N VAL A 723 -17.99 -31.81 29.37
CA VAL A 723 -16.53 -32.05 29.40
C VAL A 723 -16.13 -33.24 28.52
N GLY A 724 -17.01 -34.24 28.38
CA GLY A 724 -16.84 -35.35 27.43
C GLY A 724 -16.78 -34.88 25.98
N GLU A 725 -17.71 -34.03 25.57
CA GLU A 725 -17.70 -33.43 24.22
C GLU A 725 -16.45 -32.57 23.98
N ILE A 726 -16.02 -31.78 24.97
CA ILE A 726 -14.77 -31.01 24.89
C ILE A 726 -13.56 -31.95 24.71
N ALA A 727 -13.55 -33.10 25.41
CA ALA A 727 -12.48 -34.09 25.25
C ALA A 727 -12.42 -34.64 23.83
N GLU A 728 -13.56 -34.85 23.17
CA GLU A 728 -13.57 -35.30 21.78
C GLU A 728 -12.98 -34.27 20.81
N ILE A 729 -13.25 -32.98 21.03
CA ILE A 729 -12.66 -31.89 20.23
C ILE A 729 -11.13 -31.90 20.39
N MET A 730 -10.63 -31.99 21.62
CA MET A 730 -9.19 -32.03 21.89
C MET A 730 -8.51 -33.27 21.31
N LEU A 731 -9.18 -34.42 21.34
CA LEU A 731 -8.67 -35.66 20.75
C LEU A 731 -8.55 -35.55 19.23
N LYS A 732 -9.54 -34.95 18.55
CA LYS A 732 -9.48 -34.70 17.10
C LYS A 732 -8.25 -33.87 16.71
N GLU A 733 -7.87 -32.85 17.50
CA GLU A 733 -6.66 -32.06 17.25
C GLU A 733 -5.37 -32.90 17.34
N VAL A 734 -5.32 -33.88 18.26
CA VAL A 734 -4.21 -34.83 18.35
C VAL A 734 -4.23 -35.78 17.15
N PHE A 735 -5.41 -36.27 16.77
CA PHE A 735 -5.57 -37.19 15.63
C PHE A 735 -5.05 -36.57 14.34
N THR A 736 -5.42 -35.33 14.04
CA THR A 736 -4.92 -34.61 12.86
C THR A 736 -3.40 -34.51 12.85
N ARG A 737 -2.78 -34.12 13.98
CA ARG A 737 -1.30 -34.03 14.11
C ARG A 737 -0.58 -35.37 13.94
N ILE A 738 -1.20 -36.47 14.36
CA ILE A 738 -0.64 -37.82 14.24
C ILE A 738 -0.85 -38.39 12.83
N SER A 739 -1.98 -38.08 12.20
CA SER A 739 -2.25 -38.44 10.80
C SER A 739 -1.31 -37.76 9.81
N GLU A 740 -0.87 -36.52 10.08
CA GLU A 740 0.19 -35.86 9.29
C GLU A 740 1.53 -36.61 9.33
N LYS A 741 1.76 -37.43 10.37
CA LYS A 741 2.91 -38.33 10.48
C LYS A 741 2.64 -39.72 9.90
N GLY A 742 1.56 -39.89 9.14
CA GLY A 742 1.17 -41.14 8.50
C GLY A 742 0.68 -42.23 9.45
N ILE A 743 0.25 -41.88 10.68
CA ILE A 743 -0.29 -42.84 11.66
C ILE A 743 -1.78 -42.56 11.85
N GLN A 744 -2.62 -43.59 11.74
CA GLN A 744 -4.04 -43.49 12.09
C GLN A 744 -4.21 -43.75 13.58
N LEU A 745 -4.95 -42.90 14.28
CA LEU A 745 -5.11 -42.98 15.72
C LEU A 745 -6.58 -43.17 16.09
N GLU A 746 -6.87 -44.22 16.85
CA GLU A 746 -8.19 -44.53 17.38
C GLU A 746 -8.15 -44.65 18.90
N VAL A 747 -9.26 -44.34 19.57
CA VAL A 747 -9.38 -44.41 21.04
C VAL A 747 -10.60 -45.22 21.42
N THR A 748 -10.46 -46.07 22.44
CA THR A 748 -11.59 -46.86 22.94
C THR A 748 -12.53 -46.01 23.82
N ALA A 749 -13.79 -46.46 23.96
CA ALA A 749 -14.74 -45.84 24.89
C ALA A 749 -14.27 -45.89 26.36
N ARG A 750 -13.47 -46.91 26.71
CA ARG A 750 -12.85 -47.03 28.04
C ARG A 750 -11.82 -45.96 28.28
N PHE A 751 -10.94 -45.72 27.30
CA PHE A 751 -9.98 -44.62 27.35
C PHE A 751 -10.69 -43.26 27.45
N LYS A 752 -11.71 -43.02 26.63
CA LYS A 752 -12.51 -41.79 26.72
C LYS A 752 -13.10 -41.56 28.11
N SER A 753 -13.70 -42.59 28.71
CA SER A 753 -14.29 -42.50 30.05
C SER A 753 -13.22 -42.18 31.10
N HIS A 754 -12.07 -42.85 31.03
CA HIS A 754 -10.95 -42.62 31.94
C HIS A 754 -10.36 -41.20 31.79
N LEU A 755 -10.24 -40.70 30.56
CA LEU A 755 -9.80 -39.34 30.27
C LEU A 755 -10.76 -38.30 30.85
N ILE A 756 -12.08 -38.52 30.75
CA ILE A 756 -13.09 -37.62 31.32
C ILE A 756 -13.02 -37.62 32.85
N ASP A 757 -12.86 -38.80 33.47
CA ASP A 757 -12.77 -38.90 34.93
C ASP A 757 -11.55 -38.17 35.51
N GLU A 758 -10.40 -38.23 34.82
CA GLU A 758 -9.22 -37.45 35.23
C GLU A 758 -9.29 -35.96 34.82
N GLY A 759 -9.96 -35.68 33.70
CA GLY A 759 -10.05 -34.33 33.13
C GLY A 759 -11.13 -33.45 33.74
N TYR A 760 -12.13 -34.05 34.41
CA TYR A 760 -13.26 -33.34 34.99
C TYR A 760 -12.98 -32.89 36.43
N ASN A 761 -13.11 -31.58 36.67
CA ASN A 761 -13.12 -31.04 38.02
C ASN A 761 -14.22 -29.98 38.18
N PRO A 762 -15.17 -30.12 39.13
CA PRO A 762 -16.24 -29.16 39.33
C PRO A 762 -15.79 -27.71 39.59
N VAL A 763 -14.61 -27.52 40.19
CA VAL A 763 -14.06 -26.20 40.54
C VAL A 763 -13.24 -25.59 39.40
N TYR A 764 -12.47 -26.43 38.69
CA TYR A 764 -11.54 -25.98 37.64
C TYR A 764 -12.05 -26.20 36.21
N GLY A 765 -13.28 -26.70 36.05
CA GLY A 765 -13.89 -27.00 34.76
C GLY A 765 -13.05 -27.99 33.94
N ALA A 766 -12.93 -27.72 32.63
CA ALA A 766 -12.15 -28.54 31.70
C ALA A 766 -10.63 -28.21 31.71
N ARG A 767 -10.14 -27.37 32.62
CA ARG A 767 -8.72 -26.96 32.66
C ARG A 767 -7.75 -28.14 32.86
N PRO A 768 -8.04 -29.16 33.69
CA PRO A 768 -7.19 -30.34 33.84
C PRO A 768 -7.13 -31.22 32.58
N LEU A 769 -8.17 -31.18 31.75
CA LEU A 769 -8.34 -32.05 30.59
C LEU A 769 -7.16 -31.99 29.62
N ARG A 770 -6.63 -30.79 29.34
CA ARG A 770 -5.44 -30.64 28.47
C ARG A 770 -4.23 -31.39 29.01
N ARG A 771 -3.99 -31.32 30.32
CA ARG A 771 -2.89 -32.06 30.96
C ARG A 771 -3.15 -33.56 30.95
N ALA A 772 -4.41 -33.97 31.12
CA ALA A 772 -4.78 -35.37 31.02
C ALA A 772 -4.54 -35.92 29.60
N VAL A 773 -4.91 -35.18 28.55
CA VAL A 773 -4.60 -35.55 27.15
C VAL A 773 -3.09 -35.63 26.93
N MET A 774 -2.31 -34.64 27.36
CA MET A 774 -0.85 -34.66 27.20
C MET A 774 -0.25 -35.89 27.89
N ARG A 775 -0.58 -36.13 29.16
CA ARG A 775 -0.01 -37.22 29.98
C ARG A 775 -0.47 -38.61 29.54
N LEU A 776 -1.77 -38.78 29.29
CA LEU A 776 -2.36 -40.08 29.00
C LEU A 776 -2.20 -40.47 27.54
N LEU A 777 -2.20 -39.50 26.62
CA LEU A 777 -2.18 -39.77 25.18
C LEU A 777 -0.85 -39.38 24.55
N GLU A 778 -0.48 -38.10 24.58
CA GLU A 778 0.69 -37.60 23.84
C GLU A 778 2.01 -38.21 24.34
N ASP A 779 2.21 -38.28 25.66
CA ASP A 779 3.40 -38.87 26.28
C ASP A 779 3.51 -40.37 25.94
N THR A 780 2.39 -41.10 26.03
CA THR A 780 2.36 -42.55 25.74
C THR A 780 2.60 -42.83 24.27
N LEU A 781 1.99 -42.05 23.36
CA LEU A 781 2.25 -42.17 21.92
C LEU A 781 3.69 -41.80 21.57
N SER A 782 4.28 -40.81 22.25
CA SER A 782 5.67 -40.41 22.02
C SER A 782 6.64 -41.51 22.44
N GLU A 783 6.42 -42.16 23.59
CA GLU A 783 7.21 -43.31 24.03
C GLU A 783 7.09 -44.50 23.07
N GLU A 784 5.88 -44.81 22.60
CA GLU A 784 5.63 -45.93 21.69
C GLU A 784 6.18 -45.67 20.27
N PHE A 785 6.18 -44.42 19.82
CA PHE A 785 6.83 -43.99 18.58
C PHE A 785 8.36 -44.03 18.70
N LEU A 786 8.94 -43.51 19.79
CA LEU A 786 10.39 -43.53 20.02
C LEU A 786 10.96 -44.94 20.25
N SER A 787 10.14 -45.86 20.75
CA SER A 787 10.49 -47.28 20.92
C SER A 787 10.29 -48.12 19.66
N GLU A 788 9.99 -47.49 18.51
CA GLU A 788 9.76 -48.11 17.20
C GLU A 788 8.62 -49.15 17.15
N LYS A 789 7.72 -49.14 18.13
CA LYS A 789 6.56 -50.04 18.18
C LYS A 789 5.43 -49.58 17.28
N ILE A 790 5.33 -48.27 17.01
CA ILE A 790 4.39 -47.68 16.04
C ILE A 790 5.20 -47.11 14.89
N LYS A 791 4.86 -47.47 13.65
CA LYS A 791 5.51 -46.98 12.44
C LYS A 791 4.53 -46.26 11.54
N GLU A 792 5.10 -45.50 10.59
CA GLU A 792 4.33 -44.86 9.53
C GLU A 792 3.54 -45.92 8.74
N GLY A 793 2.23 -45.69 8.56
CA GLY A 793 1.27 -46.61 7.96
C GLY A 793 0.54 -47.53 8.94
N ASP A 794 0.87 -47.51 10.24
CA ASP A 794 0.17 -48.31 11.24
C ASP A 794 -1.06 -47.58 11.81
N THR A 795 -2.04 -48.37 12.28
CA THR A 795 -3.17 -47.85 13.06
C THR A 795 -2.90 -48.11 14.54
N ALA A 796 -2.82 -47.06 15.34
CA ALA A 796 -2.64 -47.12 16.79
C ALA A 796 -4.00 -47.00 17.49
N VAL A 797 -4.36 -47.98 18.30
CA VAL A 797 -5.58 -47.99 19.12
C VAL A 797 -5.20 -47.80 20.58
N VAL A 798 -5.61 -46.68 21.19
CA VAL A 798 -5.30 -46.37 22.58
C VAL A 798 -6.41 -46.87 23.49
N ASP A 799 -6.05 -47.72 24.45
CA ASP A 799 -6.96 -48.36 25.39
C ASP A 799 -6.44 -48.26 26.84
N VAL A 800 -7.30 -48.62 27.80
CA VAL A 800 -6.96 -48.69 29.22
C VAL A 800 -7.12 -50.13 29.69
N ASP A 801 -6.06 -50.67 30.31
CA ASP A 801 -6.06 -52.03 30.85
C ASP A 801 -6.93 -52.15 32.13
N SER A 802 -7.10 -53.38 32.63
CA SER A 802 -7.89 -53.64 33.85
C SER A 802 -7.27 -53.07 35.13
N ALA A 803 -6.02 -52.60 35.09
CA ALA A 803 -5.32 -51.93 36.18
C ALA A 803 -5.38 -50.39 36.07
N GLY A 804 -6.04 -49.85 35.05
CA GLY A 804 -6.15 -48.41 34.82
C GLY A 804 -4.93 -47.78 34.13
N LYS A 805 -4.04 -48.59 33.55
CA LYS A 805 -2.87 -48.11 32.81
C LYS A 805 -3.21 -47.95 31.33
N VAL A 806 -2.81 -46.82 30.74
CA VAL A 806 -2.95 -46.59 29.31
C VAL A 806 -1.97 -47.48 28.54
N GLN A 807 -2.46 -48.12 27.48
CA GLN A 807 -1.69 -48.93 26.56
C GLN A 807 -2.06 -48.60 25.11
N VAL A 808 -1.09 -48.74 24.21
CA VAL A 808 -1.33 -48.59 22.77
C VAL A 808 -1.27 -49.97 22.13
N LEU A 809 -2.33 -50.32 21.43
CA LEU A 809 -2.47 -51.56 20.67
C LEU A 809 -2.29 -51.24 19.18
N LEU A 810 -1.66 -52.14 18.44
CA LEU A 810 -1.61 -52.05 16.98
C LEU A 810 -2.93 -52.60 16.42
N GLY A 811 -3.67 -51.75 15.71
CA GLY A 811 -4.85 -52.13 14.93
C GLY A 811 -4.48 -52.85 13.63
N GLU A 812 -5.47 -53.37 12.93
CA GLU A 812 -5.25 -54.01 11.62
C GLU A 812 -4.70 -52.98 10.61
N ARG A 813 -3.62 -53.34 9.91
CA ARG A 813 -3.13 -52.54 8.78
C ARG A 813 -4.19 -52.52 7.69
N LEU A 814 -4.75 -51.36 7.41
CA LEU A 814 -5.44 -51.13 6.14
C LEU A 814 -4.37 -51.03 5.05
N GLU A 815 -4.31 -52.03 4.18
CA GLU A 815 -3.66 -51.86 2.87
C GLU A 815 -4.35 -50.67 2.20
N LEU A 816 -3.61 -49.59 1.98
CA LEU A 816 -4.04 -48.48 1.14
C LEU A 816 -4.36 -49.04 -0.24
N VAL A 817 -5.62 -49.34 -0.51
CA VAL A 817 -6.12 -49.50 -1.86
C VAL A 817 -5.98 -48.14 -2.51
N THR A 818 -4.93 -47.98 -3.31
CA THR A 818 -4.81 -46.89 -4.28
C THR A 818 -5.90 -47.09 -5.32
N ASP A 819 -7.08 -46.54 -5.09
CA ASP A 819 -8.06 -46.33 -6.14
C ASP A 819 -7.95 -44.88 -6.66
N VAL A 820 -7.94 -44.84 -8.00
CA VAL A 820 -7.69 -43.77 -8.98
C VAL A 820 -8.33 -42.41 -8.69
#